data_AF-A0AA41CFR6-F1
#
_entry.id   AF-A0AA41CFR6-F1
#
_cell.length_a   1.000
_cell.length_b   1.000
_cell.length_c   1.000
_cell.angle_alpha   90.00
_cell.angle_beta   90.00
_cell.angle_gamma   90.00
#
_symmetry.space_group_name_H-M   'P 1'
#
loop_
_entity.id
_entity.type
_entity.pdbx_description
1 polymer ?
#
loop_
_entity_poly.entity_id
_entity_poly.type
_entity_poly.pdbx_seq_one_letter_code
_entity_poly.pdbx_strand_id
1 'polypeptide(L)'
;MAAVLAAAPASTAAPAASSDAAFSRCLAVLQSTAASQGISADRFNGIIAGLTPDPSVLGLLDAQPEFTTPIWDYLAALVDRQRVDDGRVLLQQHRALLDRVSAQYGVDPATIVAVWGVESDYGRVFGKRPLLQSLATLSCAGRRQPFFRGELLALLKLIDRGDLQAQGLTGSWAGAFGHTQFMPSTYAGIAVDGDGDGRRDLVGSIPDALASTANYLKRAGWRSGEPWGMEVRIPPGFDASQAGRTQRRALADWRAQGVTALDGSALAPANLPADARAALLLPAGGKGPALLVFRNYDAIYSYNAAESYALAIATLADQLRGGTGLATAWPTDDPGIGRDERRQLQTLLLARGHDIGSADGMIGTATRRAIQVEQQRLGWANADGRAGQRILRTLQNAPRTAPVPTRFMLPSNYSAVQSPAIRSRSHVQQIQGVRSGQYQGLDAWLVETGDASAAISVFGGQLLSFVPKGQPDLMWLSPRRAELPTPIRGGSPVCWPYFGRQGQGNDVPAHGFVRTVPWELQQARRLDDGSIELTLAPPVLQSLDLRLRMTVRVGRQLTQRLITENVGSSPASITQALHNYFRVGDASAVDVDGVDGLDYLDKFENYATPRRQQGAWTLRDPRDPGRSDRIYTQAKGHYVLRDPVLKRRIDIRTEGSRSLVAWNPGAEAAAKMADVGEGWRDYVCLEAANAGPDVVTLPPGGSHVLSQTLSAAPWTPVTR
;
A
#
# COMPACT_ATOMS: atom_id res chain seq x y z
N MET A 1 45.72 46.54 -34.58
CA MET A 1 44.60 45.91 -35.31
C MET A 1 44.77 44.40 -35.23
N ALA A 2 44.01 43.74 -34.34
CA ALA A 2 43.59 42.34 -34.44
C ALA A 2 42.65 42.09 -33.24
N ALA A 3 41.38 41.90 -33.55
CA ALA A 3 40.30 41.74 -32.58
C ALA A 3 40.36 40.36 -31.90
N VAL A 4 40.18 40.35 -30.58
CA VAL A 4 39.96 39.15 -29.76
C VAL A 4 38.47 38.83 -29.81
N LEU A 5 38.11 37.71 -30.44
CA LEU A 5 36.78 37.09 -30.32
C LEU A 5 36.85 36.01 -29.24
N ALA A 6 36.11 36.24 -28.15
CA ALA A 6 35.98 35.34 -27.02
C ALA A 6 35.09 34.14 -27.36
N ALA A 7 35.56 32.95 -27.00
CA ALA A 7 34.85 31.68 -27.11
C ALA A 7 33.73 31.58 -26.06
N ALA A 8 32.53 31.17 -26.48
CA ALA A 8 31.45 30.77 -25.58
C ALA A 8 31.74 29.37 -25.00
N PRO A 9 31.50 29.12 -23.69
CA PRO A 9 31.64 27.79 -23.13
C PRO A 9 30.51 26.89 -23.63
N ALA A 10 30.88 25.75 -24.20
CA ALA A 10 29.96 24.67 -24.53
C ALA A 10 29.35 24.13 -23.23
N SER A 11 28.03 24.26 -23.09
CA SER A 11 27.28 23.62 -22.02
C SER A 11 27.28 22.12 -22.26
N THR A 12 28.06 21.37 -21.48
CA THR A 12 28.00 19.91 -21.44
C THR A 12 26.68 19.52 -20.77
N ALA A 13 25.67 19.21 -21.59
CA ALA A 13 24.49 18.52 -21.12
C ALA A 13 24.91 17.18 -20.52
N ALA A 14 24.65 16.98 -19.23
CA ALA A 14 24.81 15.67 -18.59
C ALA A 14 23.85 14.67 -19.27
N PRO A 15 24.31 13.49 -19.71
CA PRO A 15 23.43 12.53 -20.36
C PRO A 15 22.55 11.83 -19.31
N ALA A 16 21.26 12.15 -19.32
CA ALA A 16 20.22 11.30 -18.76
C ALA A 16 19.94 10.13 -19.71
N ALA A 17 20.87 9.18 -19.83
CA ALA A 17 20.69 7.94 -20.59
C ALA A 17 21.80 6.92 -20.27
N SER A 18 21.68 6.14 -19.19
CA SER A 18 22.67 5.07 -18.93
C SER A 18 22.09 3.71 -18.50
N SER A 19 20.83 3.60 -18.06
CA SER A 19 20.23 2.31 -17.70
C SER A 19 19.74 1.50 -18.91
N ASP A 20 19.38 2.13 -20.04
CA ASP A 20 18.78 1.43 -21.19
C ASP A 20 19.80 0.88 -22.20
N ALA A 21 20.95 1.55 -22.34
CA ALA A 21 22.00 1.13 -23.27
C ALA A 21 22.67 -0.19 -22.84
N ALA A 22 22.82 -0.43 -21.53
CA ALA A 22 23.38 -1.67 -21.01
C ALA A 22 22.45 -2.86 -21.21
N PHE A 23 21.14 -2.66 -20.98
CA PHE A 23 20.12 -3.67 -21.22
C PHE A 23 20.03 -4.04 -22.70
N SER A 24 20.00 -3.04 -23.59
CA SER A 24 19.99 -3.25 -25.04
C SER A 24 21.20 -4.04 -25.53
N ARG A 25 22.42 -3.72 -25.04
CA ARG A 25 23.63 -4.50 -25.37
C ARG A 25 23.56 -5.95 -24.89
N CYS A 26 23.04 -6.17 -23.68
CA CYS A 26 22.85 -7.52 -23.16
C CYS A 26 21.88 -8.33 -24.04
N LEU A 27 20.74 -7.76 -24.44
CA LEU A 27 19.79 -8.42 -25.32
C LEU A 27 20.41 -8.78 -26.68
N ALA A 28 21.26 -7.91 -27.24
CA ALA A 28 21.99 -8.20 -28.47
C ALA A 28 22.96 -9.40 -28.32
N VAL A 29 23.64 -9.53 -27.17
CA VAL A 29 24.46 -10.72 -26.87
C VAL A 29 23.60 -11.98 -26.69
N LEU A 30 22.41 -11.84 -26.13
CA LEU A 30 21.48 -12.96 -25.99
C LEU A 30 20.89 -13.40 -27.33
N GLN A 31 20.72 -12.49 -28.28
CA GLN A 31 20.29 -12.83 -29.64
C GLN A 31 21.25 -13.79 -30.33
N SER A 32 22.57 -13.55 -30.26
CA SER A 32 23.55 -14.46 -30.86
C SER A 32 23.54 -15.84 -30.19
N THR A 33 23.32 -15.86 -28.87
CA THR A 33 23.16 -17.12 -28.13
C THR A 33 21.88 -17.85 -28.54
N ALA A 34 20.75 -17.14 -28.69
CA ALA A 34 19.47 -17.68 -29.14
C ALA A 34 19.55 -18.25 -30.56
N ALA A 35 20.30 -17.60 -31.46
CA ALA A 35 20.53 -18.08 -32.82
C ALA A 35 21.23 -19.45 -32.85
N SER A 36 22.24 -19.67 -32.00
CA SER A 36 22.89 -20.99 -31.87
C SER A 36 21.96 -22.09 -31.34
N GLN A 37 20.79 -21.69 -30.82
CA GLN A 37 19.77 -22.60 -30.31
C GLN A 37 18.53 -22.71 -31.23
N GLY A 38 18.62 -22.20 -32.46
CA GLY A 38 17.60 -22.36 -33.50
C GLY A 38 16.54 -21.25 -33.57
N ILE A 39 16.64 -20.20 -32.75
CA ILE A 39 15.70 -19.06 -32.80
C ILE A 39 16.20 -18.04 -33.83
N SER A 40 15.42 -17.75 -34.87
CA SER A 40 15.82 -16.77 -35.89
C SER A 40 15.92 -15.35 -35.32
N ALA A 41 16.78 -14.52 -35.92
CA ALA A 41 16.97 -13.14 -35.49
C ALA A 41 15.66 -12.33 -35.53
N ASP A 42 14.87 -12.50 -36.59
CA ASP A 42 13.56 -11.85 -36.76
C ASP A 42 12.58 -12.27 -35.66
N ARG A 43 12.55 -13.57 -35.33
CA ARG A 43 11.68 -14.06 -34.26
C ARG A 43 12.11 -13.52 -32.90
N PHE A 44 13.41 -13.58 -32.60
CA PHE A 44 13.95 -13.04 -31.36
C PHE A 44 13.56 -11.56 -31.21
N ASN A 45 13.85 -10.75 -32.24
CA ASN A 45 13.51 -9.32 -32.27
C ASN A 45 12.02 -9.08 -32.09
N GLY A 46 11.16 -9.87 -32.74
CA GLY A 46 9.72 -9.78 -32.60
C GLY A 46 9.23 -10.07 -31.17
N ILE A 47 9.83 -11.04 -30.48
CA ILE A 47 9.44 -11.40 -29.10
C ILE A 47 9.91 -10.35 -28.08
N ILE A 48 11.13 -9.82 -28.24
CA ILE A 48 11.71 -8.85 -27.28
C ILE A 48 11.43 -7.38 -27.62
N ALA A 49 10.69 -7.11 -28.70
CA ALA A 49 10.35 -5.75 -29.11
C ALA A 49 9.63 -4.98 -27.99
N GLY A 50 10.09 -3.77 -27.69
CA GLY A 50 9.49 -2.89 -26.68
C GLY A 50 9.74 -3.30 -25.22
N LEU A 51 10.60 -4.30 -24.98
CA LEU A 51 10.92 -4.75 -23.63
C LEU A 51 11.78 -3.72 -22.89
N THR A 52 11.34 -3.31 -21.70
CA THR A 52 12.11 -2.45 -20.79
C THR A 52 12.49 -3.23 -19.53
N PRO A 53 13.64 -2.94 -18.89
CA PRO A 53 14.00 -3.63 -17.66
C PRO A 53 13.03 -3.28 -16.52
N ASP A 54 12.79 -4.21 -15.60
CA ASP A 54 12.04 -3.99 -14.36
C ASP A 54 12.99 -4.10 -13.14
N PRO A 55 13.64 -3.00 -12.72
CA PRO A 55 14.61 -3.04 -11.62
C PRO A 55 14.02 -3.55 -10.29
N SER A 56 12.69 -3.53 -10.12
CA SER A 56 12.05 -3.96 -8.88
C SER A 56 12.21 -5.46 -8.61
N VAL A 57 12.55 -6.27 -9.63
CA VAL A 57 12.82 -7.71 -9.44
C VAL A 57 14.20 -7.98 -8.85
N LEU A 58 15.15 -7.04 -8.97
CA LEU A 58 16.54 -7.24 -8.54
C LEU A 58 16.66 -7.37 -7.01
N GLY A 59 15.90 -6.57 -6.26
CA GLY A 59 15.89 -6.64 -4.79
C GLY A 59 15.26 -7.93 -4.24
N LEU A 60 14.46 -8.64 -5.04
CA LEU A 60 13.82 -9.89 -4.63
C LEU A 60 14.78 -11.08 -4.64
N LEU A 61 15.94 -10.95 -5.32
CA LEU A 61 16.99 -11.97 -5.32
C LEU A 61 17.55 -12.24 -3.92
N ASP A 62 17.48 -11.27 -3.02
CA ASP A 62 18.05 -11.34 -1.67
C ASP A 62 17.02 -11.75 -0.60
N ALA A 63 15.73 -11.85 -0.95
CA ALA A 63 14.64 -11.99 0.00
C ALA A 63 13.71 -13.16 -0.37
N GLN A 64 14.21 -14.39 -0.20
CA GLN A 64 13.40 -15.60 -0.38
C GLN A 64 12.71 -16.00 0.94
N PRO A 65 11.38 -15.92 1.03
CA PRO A 65 10.64 -16.14 2.28
C PRO A 65 10.92 -17.50 2.93
N GLU A 66 11.20 -18.54 2.14
CA GLU A 66 11.48 -19.90 2.58
C GLU A 66 12.69 -19.98 3.53
N PHE A 67 13.64 -19.04 3.41
CA PHE A 67 14.89 -19.02 4.18
C PHE A 67 14.94 -17.92 5.23
N THR A 68 14.12 -16.87 5.09
CA THR A 68 14.16 -15.68 5.95
C THR A 68 12.98 -15.60 6.93
N THR A 69 11.89 -16.31 6.65
CA THR A 69 10.68 -16.30 7.47
C THR A 69 10.79 -17.35 8.57
N PRO A 70 10.44 -17.04 9.83
CA PRO A 70 10.33 -18.06 10.88
C PRO A 70 9.43 -19.21 10.42
N ILE A 71 9.85 -20.45 10.68
CA ILE A 71 9.19 -21.64 10.12
C ILE A 71 7.69 -21.71 10.42
N TRP A 72 7.27 -21.27 11.60
CA TRP A 72 5.86 -21.24 12.00
C TRP A 72 5.05 -20.18 11.26
N ASP A 73 5.65 -19.05 10.87
CA ASP A 73 4.99 -18.04 10.03
C ASP A 73 4.87 -18.54 8.59
N TYR A 74 5.93 -19.16 8.09
CA TYR A 74 5.96 -19.74 6.75
C TYR A 74 4.88 -20.83 6.60
N LEU A 75 4.81 -21.78 7.55
CA LEU A 75 3.75 -22.80 7.54
C LEU A 75 2.36 -22.20 7.76
N ALA A 76 2.17 -21.26 8.69
CA ALA A 76 0.85 -20.63 8.90
C ALA A 76 0.37 -19.82 7.69
N ALA A 77 1.29 -19.30 6.87
CA ALA A 77 0.95 -18.63 5.62
C ALA A 77 0.51 -19.60 4.51
N LEU A 78 1.03 -20.83 4.52
CA LEU A 78 0.86 -21.79 3.43
C LEU A 78 -0.02 -23.00 3.75
N VAL A 79 -0.28 -23.27 5.02
CA VAL A 79 -1.06 -24.40 5.53
C VAL A 79 -2.10 -23.86 6.52
N ASP A 80 -3.05 -23.10 5.98
CA ASP A 80 -4.18 -22.55 6.74
C ASP A 80 -5.48 -23.34 6.48
N ARG A 81 -6.45 -23.15 7.37
CA ARG A 81 -7.74 -23.85 7.31
C ARG A 81 -8.48 -23.62 5.99
N GLN A 82 -8.49 -22.38 5.50
CA GLN A 82 -9.19 -22.06 4.26
C GLN A 82 -8.58 -22.84 3.09
N ARG A 83 -7.25 -22.89 3.00
CA ARG A 83 -6.56 -23.66 1.96
C ARG A 83 -6.83 -25.16 2.06
N VAL A 84 -6.87 -25.72 3.27
CA VAL A 84 -7.21 -27.14 3.49
C VAL A 84 -8.64 -27.43 3.01
N ASP A 85 -9.59 -26.58 3.37
CA ASP A 85 -11.00 -26.73 2.98
C ASP A 85 -11.16 -26.59 1.46
N ASP A 86 -10.51 -25.60 0.84
CA ASP A 86 -10.44 -25.42 -0.61
C ASP A 86 -9.85 -26.66 -1.31
N GLY A 87 -8.74 -27.19 -0.81
CA GLY A 87 -8.09 -28.37 -1.37
C GLY A 87 -8.94 -29.63 -1.28
N ARG A 88 -9.72 -29.80 -0.20
CA ARG A 88 -10.67 -30.92 -0.06
C ARG A 88 -11.80 -30.83 -1.08
N VAL A 89 -12.33 -29.63 -1.32
CA VAL A 89 -13.31 -29.38 -2.39
C VAL A 89 -12.71 -29.74 -3.75
N LEU A 90 -11.48 -29.32 -4.03
CA LEU A 90 -10.81 -29.59 -5.31
C LEU A 90 -10.45 -31.07 -5.50
N LEU A 91 -10.08 -31.78 -4.43
CA LEU A 91 -9.91 -33.24 -4.45
C LEU A 91 -11.19 -33.94 -4.88
N GLN A 92 -12.34 -33.49 -4.37
CA GLN A 92 -13.64 -34.04 -4.74
C GLN A 92 -14.03 -33.65 -6.17
N GLN A 93 -13.88 -32.38 -6.53
CA GLN A 93 -14.24 -31.84 -7.85
C GLN A 93 -13.44 -32.50 -8.98
N HIS A 94 -12.14 -32.72 -8.77
CA HIS A 94 -11.24 -33.29 -9.78
C HIS A 94 -10.95 -34.78 -9.56
N ARG A 95 -11.75 -35.49 -8.77
CA ARG A 95 -11.49 -36.88 -8.37
C ARG A 95 -11.17 -37.79 -9.55
N ALA A 96 -12.00 -37.79 -10.59
CA ALA A 96 -11.80 -38.65 -11.75
C ALA A 96 -10.49 -38.36 -12.51
N LEU A 97 -10.08 -37.09 -12.59
CA LEU A 97 -8.81 -36.68 -13.18
C LEU A 97 -7.64 -37.14 -12.29
N LEU A 98 -7.71 -36.84 -11.00
CA LEU A 98 -6.68 -37.17 -10.02
C LEU A 98 -6.48 -38.68 -9.87
N ASP A 99 -7.55 -39.48 -9.94
CA ASP A 99 -7.46 -40.95 -9.91
C ASP A 99 -6.69 -41.48 -11.13
N ARG A 100 -6.96 -40.93 -12.34
CA ARG A 100 -6.20 -41.29 -13.56
C ARG A 100 -4.74 -40.87 -13.46
N VAL A 101 -4.48 -39.63 -13.08
CA VAL A 101 -3.12 -39.09 -12.91
C VAL A 101 -2.36 -39.91 -11.84
N SER A 102 -3.01 -40.24 -10.73
CA SER A 102 -2.42 -41.05 -9.66
C SER A 102 -2.09 -42.46 -10.14
N ALA A 103 -2.98 -43.11 -10.89
CA ALA A 103 -2.71 -44.42 -11.47
C ALA A 103 -1.53 -44.41 -12.46
N GLN A 104 -1.41 -43.34 -13.24
CA GLN A 104 -0.35 -43.21 -14.24
C GLN A 104 1.04 -42.92 -13.63
N TYR A 105 1.11 -42.00 -12.67
CA TYR A 105 2.40 -41.53 -12.14
C TYR A 105 2.74 -42.13 -10.77
N GLY A 106 1.78 -42.75 -10.08
CA GLY A 106 1.97 -43.34 -8.76
C GLY A 106 2.11 -42.32 -7.63
N VAL A 107 1.68 -41.07 -7.84
CA VAL A 107 1.65 -40.01 -6.83
C VAL A 107 0.22 -39.89 -6.31
N ASP A 108 0.01 -39.86 -5.00
CA ASP A 108 -1.36 -39.82 -4.47
C ASP A 108 -2.03 -38.45 -4.71
N PRO A 109 -3.38 -38.42 -4.87
CA PRO A 109 -4.11 -37.20 -5.16
C PRO A 109 -3.88 -36.05 -4.16
N ALA A 110 -3.79 -36.36 -2.86
CA ALA A 110 -3.63 -35.34 -1.83
C ALA A 110 -2.28 -34.63 -1.94
N THR A 111 -1.19 -35.36 -2.26
CA THR A 111 0.11 -34.73 -2.53
C THR A 111 0.09 -33.87 -3.78
N ILE A 112 -0.53 -34.31 -4.88
CA ILE A 112 -0.63 -33.51 -6.12
C ILE A 112 -1.37 -32.19 -5.85
N VAL A 113 -2.51 -32.27 -5.15
CA VAL A 113 -3.31 -31.10 -4.79
C VAL A 113 -2.56 -30.21 -3.77
N ALA A 114 -1.80 -30.78 -2.83
CA ALA A 114 -1.01 -29.99 -1.89
C ALA A 114 0.07 -29.16 -2.59
N VAL A 115 0.78 -29.72 -3.57
CA VAL A 115 1.72 -28.94 -4.42
C VAL A 115 0.96 -27.81 -5.10
N TRP A 116 -0.18 -28.11 -5.74
CA TRP A 116 -0.98 -27.10 -6.44
C TRP A 116 -1.45 -25.96 -5.52
N GLY A 117 -1.83 -26.28 -4.29
CA GLY A 117 -2.25 -25.31 -3.28
C GLY A 117 -1.12 -24.41 -2.78
N VAL A 118 0.07 -24.96 -2.58
CA VAL A 118 1.25 -24.19 -2.16
C VAL A 118 1.76 -23.31 -3.29
N GLU A 119 1.82 -23.82 -4.52
CA GLU A 119 2.39 -23.11 -5.67
C GLU A 119 1.56 -21.92 -6.14
N SER A 120 0.24 -22.10 -6.28
CA SER A 120 -0.60 -21.09 -6.93
C SER A 120 -1.92 -20.80 -6.23
N ASP A 121 -2.09 -21.25 -4.98
CA ASP A 121 -3.38 -21.22 -4.28
C ASP A 121 -4.49 -21.82 -5.16
N TYR A 122 -4.19 -22.97 -5.76
CA TYR A 122 -5.07 -23.67 -6.71
C TYR A 122 -5.38 -22.90 -7.99
N GLY A 123 -4.40 -22.13 -8.49
CA GLY A 123 -4.51 -21.31 -9.69
C GLY A 123 -5.12 -19.93 -9.50
N ARG A 124 -5.36 -19.50 -8.26
CA ARG A 124 -5.83 -18.13 -7.97
C ARG A 124 -4.71 -17.10 -8.00
N VAL A 125 -3.46 -17.52 -7.84
CA VAL A 125 -2.28 -16.65 -7.79
C VAL A 125 -1.15 -17.23 -8.64
N PHE A 126 -0.96 -16.70 -9.85
CA PHE A 126 0.17 -17.07 -10.72
C PHE A 126 1.37 -16.12 -10.61
N GLY A 127 1.17 -14.98 -9.96
CA GLY A 127 2.04 -13.82 -10.07
C GLY A 127 1.55 -12.81 -11.11
N LYS A 128 1.91 -11.54 -10.92
CA LYS A 128 1.37 -10.39 -11.68
C LYS A 128 2.39 -9.77 -12.64
N ARG A 129 3.62 -10.29 -12.67
CA ARG A 129 4.72 -9.69 -13.43
C ARG A 129 4.79 -10.29 -14.82
N PRO A 130 5.02 -9.50 -15.87
CA PRO A 130 5.29 -10.04 -17.20
C PRO A 130 6.52 -10.98 -17.14
N LEU A 131 6.32 -12.24 -17.54
CA LEU A 131 7.32 -13.29 -17.33
C LEU A 131 8.60 -13.01 -18.13
N LEU A 132 8.42 -12.64 -19.40
CA LEU A 132 9.50 -12.29 -20.32
C LEU A 132 10.34 -11.11 -19.80
N GLN A 133 9.68 -10.07 -19.28
CA GLN A 133 10.34 -8.89 -18.73
C GLN A 133 11.18 -9.22 -17.50
N SER A 134 10.63 -10.05 -16.61
CA SER A 134 11.32 -10.46 -15.38
C SER A 134 12.58 -11.26 -15.70
N LEU A 135 12.47 -12.28 -16.56
CA LEU A 135 13.60 -13.12 -16.97
C LEU A 135 14.64 -12.34 -17.78
N ALA A 136 14.23 -11.44 -18.67
CA ALA A 136 15.16 -10.58 -19.41
C ALA A 136 15.94 -9.66 -18.47
N THR A 137 15.26 -9.03 -17.51
CA THR A 137 15.92 -8.17 -16.52
C THR A 137 16.96 -8.95 -15.73
N LEU A 138 16.60 -10.13 -15.20
CA LEU A 138 17.49 -10.98 -14.42
C LEU A 138 18.62 -11.64 -15.24
N SER A 139 18.42 -11.81 -16.56
CA SER A 139 19.46 -12.26 -17.48
C SER A 139 20.54 -11.21 -17.72
N CYS A 140 20.17 -9.93 -17.58
CA CYS A 140 21.00 -8.78 -17.92
C CYS A 140 21.55 -8.02 -16.71
N ALA A 141 20.95 -8.16 -15.53
CA ALA A 141 21.35 -7.49 -14.31
C ALA A 141 21.17 -8.39 -13.07
N GLY A 142 21.88 -8.06 -12.00
CA GLY A 142 21.83 -8.81 -10.74
C GLY A 142 22.72 -10.06 -10.74
N ARG A 143 22.44 -10.95 -9.79
CA ARG A 143 23.20 -12.18 -9.54
C ARG A 143 22.51 -13.40 -10.18
N ARG A 144 23.25 -14.49 -10.39
CA ARG A 144 22.77 -15.72 -11.08
C ARG A 144 22.37 -15.50 -12.55
N GLN A 145 22.91 -14.48 -13.23
CA GLN A 145 22.61 -14.22 -14.64
C GLN A 145 22.75 -15.45 -15.55
N PRO A 146 23.77 -16.33 -15.42
CA PRO A 146 23.85 -17.54 -16.26
C PRO A 146 22.63 -18.45 -16.14
N PHE A 147 22.08 -18.60 -14.94
CA PHE A 147 20.86 -19.37 -14.69
C PHE A 147 19.66 -18.72 -15.40
N PHE A 148 19.43 -17.42 -15.18
CA PHE A 148 18.29 -16.71 -15.78
C PHE A 148 18.39 -16.61 -17.30
N ARG A 149 19.61 -16.53 -17.86
CA ARG A 149 19.84 -16.62 -19.31
C ARG A 149 19.38 -17.98 -19.86
N GLY A 150 19.66 -19.06 -19.14
CA GLY A 150 19.15 -20.39 -19.49
C GLY A 150 17.63 -20.44 -19.50
N GLU A 151 16.98 -19.87 -18.48
CA GLU A 151 15.52 -19.82 -18.37
C GLU A 151 14.87 -18.92 -19.42
N LEU A 152 15.47 -17.77 -19.72
CA LEU A 152 15.02 -16.88 -20.80
C LEU A 152 15.12 -17.60 -22.15
N LEU A 153 16.23 -18.26 -22.45
CA LEU A 153 16.40 -19.00 -23.70
C LEU A 153 15.41 -20.17 -23.81
N ALA A 154 15.15 -20.87 -22.70
CA ALA A 154 14.09 -21.86 -22.65
C ALA A 154 12.73 -21.22 -22.97
N LEU A 155 12.35 -20.13 -22.31
CA LEU A 155 11.09 -19.42 -22.56
C LEU A 155 10.95 -18.97 -24.03
N LEU A 156 12.01 -18.40 -24.62
CA LEU A 156 12.00 -17.98 -26.02
C LEU A 156 11.74 -19.16 -26.97
N LYS A 157 12.32 -20.34 -26.70
CA LYS A 157 12.03 -21.56 -27.47
C LYS A 157 10.58 -22.01 -27.32
N LEU A 158 10.02 -21.90 -26.12
CA LEU A 158 8.61 -22.24 -25.86
C LEU A 158 7.67 -21.34 -26.68
N ILE A 159 8.00 -20.05 -26.77
CA ILE A 159 7.24 -19.08 -27.55
C ILE A 159 7.43 -19.27 -29.06
N ASP A 160 8.64 -19.63 -29.48
CA ASP A 160 8.95 -19.88 -30.89
C ASP A 160 8.17 -21.07 -31.43
N ARG A 161 8.16 -22.19 -30.70
CA ARG A 161 7.42 -23.40 -31.09
C ARG A 161 5.89 -23.30 -30.95
N GLY A 162 5.39 -22.22 -30.35
CA GLY A 162 3.96 -21.99 -30.15
C GLY A 162 3.36 -22.66 -28.91
N ASP A 163 4.18 -23.23 -28.02
CA ASP A 163 3.72 -23.83 -26.77
C ASP A 163 3.23 -22.78 -25.76
N LEU A 164 3.82 -21.58 -25.80
CA LEU A 164 3.42 -20.45 -24.96
C LEU A 164 3.24 -19.18 -25.80
N GLN A 165 2.33 -18.31 -25.40
CA GLN A 165 2.19 -16.98 -25.99
C GLN A 165 2.93 -15.96 -25.12
N ALA A 166 3.72 -15.08 -25.75
CA ALA A 166 4.45 -14.03 -25.02
C ALA A 166 3.51 -13.00 -24.38
N GLN A 167 2.44 -12.65 -25.09
CA GLN A 167 1.49 -11.64 -24.67
C GLN A 167 0.59 -12.18 -23.56
N GLY A 168 0.47 -11.43 -22.46
CA GLY A 168 -0.36 -11.81 -21.32
C GLY A 168 0.22 -12.89 -20.41
N LEU A 169 1.39 -13.47 -20.74
CA LEU A 169 2.04 -14.45 -19.88
C LEU A 169 2.67 -13.78 -18.65
N THR A 170 2.05 -14.00 -17.51
CA THR A 170 2.51 -13.51 -16.21
C THR A 170 3.06 -14.64 -15.35
N GLY A 171 3.90 -14.27 -14.39
CA GLY A 171 4.42 -15.20 -13.40
C GLY A 171 5.03 -14.52 -12.19
N SER A 172 5.80 -15.29 -11.44
CA SER A 172 6.64 -14.82 -10.35
C SER A 172 7.77 -13.93 -10.87
N TRP A 173 8.37 -13.16 -9.96
CA TRP A 173 9.52 -12.30 -10.28
C TRP A 173 10.73 -13.09 -10.78
N ALA A 174 10.84 -14.37 -10.42
CA ALA A 174 11.97 -15.21 -10.77
C ALA A 174 11.76 -15.99 -12.09
N GLY A 175 10.56 -15.96 -12.67
CA GLY A 175 10.26 -16.68 -13.90
C GLY A 175 9.47 -17.98 -13.73
N ALA A 176 8.95 -18.26 -12.55
CA ALA A 176 7.99 -19.35 -12.35
C ALA A 176 6.59 -18.93 -12.84
N PHE A 177 5.81 -19.82 -13.46
CA PHE A 177 4.51 -19.45 -14.05
C PHE A 177 3.46 -20.55 -14.00
N GLY A 178 2.20 -20.16 -14.21
CA GLY A 178 1.04 -21.06 -14.28
C GLY A 178 0.72 -21.75 -12.95
N HIS A 179 -0.12 -22.78 -13.04
CA HIS A 179 -0.60 -23.57 -11.90
C HIS A 179 0.53 -24.27 -11.14
N THR A 180 1.56 -24.72 -11.87
CA THR A 180 2.67 -25.52 -11.32
C THR A 180 3.84 -24.68 -10.83
N GLN A 181 3.88 -23.38 -11.17
CA GLN A 181 5.03 -22.50 -10.94
C GLN A 181 6.35 -23.10 -11.45
N PHE A 182 6.30 -23.83 -12.55
CA PHE A 182 7.52 -24.31 -13.19
C PHE A 182 8.32 -23.15 -13.78
N MET A 183 9.64 -23.31 -13.72
CA MET A 183 10.56 -22.54 -14.53
C MET A 183 10.45 -23.00 -16.00
N PRO A 184 10.71 -22.13 -17.00
CA PRO A 184 10.63 -22.49 -18.42
C PRO A 184 11.42 -23.73 -18.81
N SER A 185 12.61 -23.94 -18.25
CA SER A 185 13.41 -25.14 -18.49
C SER A 185 12.74 -26.42 -17.94
N THR A 186 12.09 -26.31 -16.78
CA THR A 186 11.35 -27.41 -16.14
C THR A 186 10.12 -27.76 -16.96
N TYR A 187 9.37 -26.75 -17.41
CA TYR A 187 8.27 -26.92 -18.36
C TYR A 187 8.76 -27.68 -19.60
N ALA A 188 9.85 -27.24 -20.22
CA ALA A 188 10.35 -27.81 -21.46
C ALA A 188 10.67 -29.31 -21.34
N GLY A 189 11.21 -29.75 -20.19
CA GLY A 189 11.66 -31.12 -19.96
C GLY A 189 10.62 -32.06 -19.33
N ILE A 190 9.62 -31.54 -18.63
CA ILE A 190 8.74 -32.33 -17.74
C ILE A 190 7.25 -32.08 -17.97
N ALA A 191 6.83 -30.96 -18.56
CA ALA A 191 5.41 -30.73 -18.82
C ALA A 191 4.82 -31.83 -19.73
N VAL A 192 3.61 -32.26 -19.42
CA VAL A 192 2.85 -33.30 -20.14
C VAL A 192 1.46 -32.79 -20.47
N ASP A 193 0.92 -33.34 -21.56
CA ASP A 193 -0.46 -33.16 -22.00
C ASP A 193 -1.34 -34.11 -21.17
N GLY A 194 -2.16 -33.54 -20.30
CA GLY A 194 -2.97 -34.26 -19.32
C GLY A 194 -4.39 -34.55 -19.78
N ASP A 195 -4.90 -33.83 -20.78
CA ASP A 195 -6.23 -34.05 -21.37
C ASP A 195 -6.21 -34.61 -22.80
N GLY A 196 -5.05 -34.66 -23.45
CA GLY A 196 -4.82 -35.27 -24.75
C GLY A 196 -5.15 -34.35 -25.93
N ASP A 197 -5.22 -33.04 -25.73
CA ASP A 197 -5.56 -32.07 -26.78
C ASP A 197 -4.36 -31.70 -27.70
N GLY A 198 -3.17 -32.26 -27.41
CA GLY A 198 -1.93 -32.02 -28.12
C GLY A 198 -1.12 -30.84 -27.57
N ARG A 199 -1.53 -30.21 -26.46
CA ARG A 199 -0.88 -29.06 -25.83
C ARG A 199 -0.46 -29.38 -24.40
N ARG A 200 0.35 -28.48 -23.83
CA ARG A 200 0.85 -28.57 -22.45
C ARG A 200 0.60 -27.25 -21.76
N ASP A 201 -0.65 -26.86 -21.64
CA ASP A 201 -1.07 -25.59 -21.10
C ASP A 201 -1.10 -25.60 -19.56
N LEU A 202 0.04 -25.31 -18.94
CA LEU A 202 0.10 -25.20 -17.46
C LEU A 202 -0.54 -23.90 -16.91
N VAL A 203 -1.10 -23.05 -17.78
CA VAL A 203 -1.75 -21.79 -17.39
C VAL A 203 -3.27 -21.94 -17.41
N GLY A 204 -3.83 -22.50 -18.48
CA GLY A 204 -5.27 -22.66 -18.67
C GLY A 204 -5.80 -24.09 -18.45
N SER A 205 -4.97 -25.13 -18.49
CA SER A 205 -5.39 -26.53 -18.32
C SER A 205 -5.01 -27.07 -16.94
N ILE A 206 -6.03 -27.28 -16.11
CA ILE A 206 -5.90 -28.02 -14.84
C ILE A 206 -5.43 -29.47 -15.08
N PRO A 207 -5.98 -30.23 -16.05
CA PRO A 207 -5.43 -31.54 -16.43
C PRO A 207 -3.92 -31.55 -16.65
N ASP A 208 -3.40 -30.64 -17.46
CA ASP A 208 -1.97 -30.56 -17.78
C ASP A 208 -1.15 -30.20 -16.55
N ALA A 209 -1.63 -29.25 -15.76
CA ALA A 209 -0.98 -28.84 -14.52
C ALA A 209 -0.85 -29.99 -13.52
N LEU A 210 -1.93 -30.72 -13.25
CA LEU A 210 -1.94 -31.82 -12.28
C LEU A 210 -1.12 -33.02 -12.77
N ALA A 211 -1.23 -33.36 -14.06
CA ALA A 211 -0.42 -34.41 -14.68
C ALA A 211 1.07 -34.06 -14.68
N SER A 212 1.43 -32.81 -14.97
CA SER A 212 2.81 -32.33 -14.97
C SER A 212 3.42 -32.31 -13.57
N THR A 213 2.66 -31.89 -12.56
CA THR A 213 3.07 -31.99 -11.15
C THR A 213 3.35 -33.44 -10.74
N ALA A 214 2.46 -34.37 -11.09
CA ALA A 214 2.65 -35.79 -10.79
C ALA A 214 3.85 -36.41 -11.53
N ASN A 215 4.03 -36.06 -12.81
CA ASN A 215 5.18 -36.48 -13.61
C ASN A 215 6.50 -35.97 -13.00
N TYR A 216 6.52 -34.72 -12.54
CA TYR A 216 7.67 -34.15 -11.86
C TYR A 216 8.04 -34.94 -10.61
N LEU A 217 7.09 -35.16 -9.70
CA LEU A 217 7.35 -35.90 -8.46
C LEU A 217 7.78 -37.35 -8.73
N LYS A 218 7.18 -38.00 -9.74
CA LYS A 218 7.59 -39.34 -10.16
C LYS A 218 9.05 -39.35 -10.64
N ARG A 219 9.45 -38.41 -11.49
CA ARG A 219 10.84 -38.28 -11.97
C ARG A 219 11.81 -37.88 -10.86
N ALA A 220 11.35 -37.11 -9.87
CA ALA A 220 12.10 -36.80 -8.66
C ALA A 220 12.30 -38.03 -7.74
N GLY A 221 11.67 -39.16 -8.06
CA GLY A 221 11.82 -40.44 -7.41
C GLY A 221 10.83 -40.68 -6.28
N TRP A 222 9.62 -40.11 -6.40
CA TRP A 222 8.48 -40.48 -5.56
C TRP A 222 8.19 -41.98 -5.63
N ARG A 223 7.88 -42.55 -4.47
CA ARG A 223 7.58 -43.97 -4.26
C ARG A 223 6.15 -44.11 -3.75
N SER A 224 5.32 -44.78 -4.55
CA SER A 224 3.89 -44.96 -4.27
C SER A 224 3.67 -45.71 -2.97
N GLY A 225 2.78 -45.20 -2.11
CA GLY A 225 2.42 -45.84 -0.84
C GLY A 225 3.40 -45.60 0.32
N GLU A 226 4.63 -45.13 0.06
CA GLU A 226 5.58 -44.77 1.12
C GLU A 226 5.21 -43.40 1.76
N PRO A 227 5.38 -43.21 3.07
CA PRO A 227 5.20 -41.90 3.70
C PRO A 227 6.31 -40.92 3.28
N TRP A 228 5.98 -39.62 3.27
CA TRP A 228 7.00 -38.57 3.16
C TRP A 228 7.84 -38.48 4.42
N GLY A 229 7.23 -38.66 5.59
CA GLY A 229 7.84 -38.53 6.89
C GLY A 229 6.86 -38.84 8.01
N MET A 230 7.32 -38.70 9.25
CA MET A 230 6.50 -38.77 10.45
C MET A 230 7.09 -37.89 11.56
N GLU A 231 6.23 -37.37 12.41
CA GLU A 231 6.66 -36.69 13.62
C GLU A 231 7.08 -37.70 14.70
N VAL A 232 8.14 -37.38 15.43
CA VAL A 232 8.80 -38.28 16.38
C VAL A 232 9.14 -37.54 17.68
N ARG A 233 9.38 -38.32 18.74
CA ARG A 233 9.96 -37.81 19.99
C ARG A 233 11.45 -38.15 20.03
N ILE A 234 12.27 -37.14 20.30
CA ILE A 234 13.70 -37.30 20.58
C ILE A 234 13.94 -37.34 22.11
N PRO A 235 14.91 -38.13 22.61
CA PRO A 235 15.18 -38.20 24.04
C PRO A 235 15.83 -36.90 24.56
N PRO A 236 15.70 -36.60 25.86
CA PRO A 236 16.46 -35.51 26.49
C PRO A 236 17.96 -35.66 26.24
N GLY A 237 18.63 -34.56 25.91
CA GLY A 237 20.08 -34.57 25.65
C GLY A 237 20.48 -35.14 24.28
N PHE A 238 19.53 -35.39 23.37
CA PHE A 238 19.83 -35.81 22.01
C PHE A 238 20.80 -34.84 21.30
N ASP A 239 21.82 -35.39 20.64
CA ASP A 239 22.81 -34.61 19.88
C ASP A 239 22.24 -34.10 18.56
N ALA A 240 21.82 -32.84 18.56
CA ALA A 240 21.23 -32.18 17.40
C ALA A 240 22.17 -32.05 16.19
N SER A 241 23.50 -32.25 16.34
CA SER A 241 24.43 -32.24 15.20
C SER A 241 24.19 -33.40 14.21
N GLN A 242 23.47 -34.43 14.67
CA GLN A 242 23.06 -35.56 13.83
C GLN A 242 21.82 -35.26 12.98
N ALA A 243 21.13 -34.14 13.22
CA ALA A 243 19.99 -33.71 12.42
C ALA A 243 20.44 -33.05 11.10
N GLY A 244 19.57 -33.13 10.09
CA GLY A 244 19.76 -32.52 8.77
C GLY A 244 19.32 -33.47 7.66
N ARG A 245 18.67 -32.95 6.61
CA ARG A 245 18.08 -33.73 5.52
C ARG A 245 19.06 -34.73 4.86
N THR A 246 20.34 -34.38 4.78
CA THR A 246 21.38 -35.23 4.17
C THR A 246 21.97 -36.27 5.13
N GLN A 247 21.72 -36.16 6.44
CA GLN A 247 22.23 -37.06 7.48
C GLN A 247 21.33 -38.30 7.64
N ARG A 248 21.19 -39.08 6.58
CA ARG A 248 20.28 -40.24 6.54
C ARG A 248 20.88 -41.45 7.25
N ARG A 249 20.12 -42.10 8.14
CA ARG A 249 20.47 -43.34 8.85
C ARG A 249 19.37 -44.39 8.74
N ALA A 250 19.67 -45.65 9.06
CA ALA A 250 18.65 -46.68 9.11
C ALA A 250 17.68 -46.38 10.28
N LEU A 251 16.41 -46.79 10.16
CA LEU A 251 15.45 -46.62 11.25
C LEU A 251 15.90 -47.30 12.55
N ALA A 252 16.61 -48.44 12.46
CA ALA A 252 17.17 -49.12 13.61
C ALA A 252 18.18 -48.26 14.38
N ASP A 253 18.99 -47.45 13.68
CA ASP A 253 19.95 -46.55 14.31
C ASP A 253 19.25 -45.45 15.09
N TRP A 254 18.17 -44.88 14.53
CA TRP A 254 17.35 -43.88 15.23
C TRP A 254 16.68 -44.46 16.48
N ARG A 255 16.18 -45.71 16.41
CA ARG A 255 15.64 -46.41 17.58
C ARG A 255 16.71 -46.63 18.65
N ALA A 256 17.91 -47.04 18.25
CA ALA A 256 19.04 -47.25 19.16
C ALA A 256 19.47 -45.95 19.86
N GLN A 257 19.26 -44.80 19.20
CA GLN A 257 19.46 -43.47 19.78
C GLN A 257 18.27 -42.97 20.61
N GLY A 258 17.25 -43.80 20.84
CA GLY A 258 16.09 -43.47 21.69
C GLY A 258 14.99 -42.65 21.00
N VAL A 259 15.03 -42.50 19.67
CA VAL A 259 13.94 -41.85 18.92
C VAL A 259 12.72 -42.77 18.89
N THR A 260 11.55 -42.24 19.23
CA THR A 260 10.28 -42.97 19.33
C THR A 260 9.17 -42.29 18.55
N ALA A 261 8.05 -42.98 18.30
CA ALA A 261 6.84 -42.35 17.82
C ALA A 261 6.28 -41.38 18.88
N LEU A 262 5.34 -40.51 18.51
CA LEU A 262 4.80 -39.49 19.42
C LEU A 262 4.13 -40.09 20.67
N ASP A 263 3.52 -41.27 20.54
CA ASP A 263 2.88 -42.03 21.62
C ASP A 263 3.89 -42.82 22.50
N GLY A 264 5.18 -42.76 22.17
CA GLY A 264 6.26 -43.47 22.86
C GLY A 264 6.51 -44.89 22.34
N SER A 265 5.74 -45.36 21.36
CA SER A 265 5.97 -46.68 20.74
C SER A 265 7.22 -46.70 19.86
N ALA A 266 7.68 -47.91 19.51
CA ALA A 266 8.81 -48.09 18.62
C ALA A 266 8.48 -47.60 17.20
N LEU A 267 9.46 -46.98 16.52
CA LEU A 267 9.30 -46.49 15.16
C LEU A 267 8.98 -47.63 14.18
N ALA A 268 7.73 -47.77 13.74
CA ALA A 268 7.31 -48.78 12.77
C ALA A 268 6.38 -48.16 11.71
N PRO A 269 6.89 -47.29 10.82
CA PRO A 269 6.07 -46.66 9.79
C PRO A 269 5.59 -47.73 8.80
N ALA A 270 4.30 -47.71 8.46
CA ALA A 270 3.74 -48.61 7.46
C ALA A 270 4.34 -48.33 6.07
N ASN A 271 4.35 -49.37 5.22
CA ASN A 271 4.71 -49.29 3.80
C ASN A 271 6.12 -48.75 3.52
N LEU A 272 7.08 -48.96 4.41
CA LEU A 272 8.50 -48.71 4.13
C LEU A 272 9.25 -50.02 3.90
N PRO A 273 10.23 -50.06 2.99
CA PRO A 273 11.11 -51.22 2.84
C PRO A 273 12.02 -51.38 4.07
N ALA A 274 12.50 -52.61 4.30
CA ALA A 274 13.32 -52.95 5.48
C ALA A 274 14.63 -52.16 5.57
N ASP A 275 15.16 -51.71 4.44
CA ASP A 275 16.38 -50.91 4.31
C ASP A 275 16.11 -49.39 4.24
N ALA A 276 14.87 -48.94 4.52
CA ALA A 276 14.51 -47.54 4.47
C ALA A 276 15.39 -46.68 5.39
N ARG A 277 15.89 -45.58 4.83
CA ARG A 277 16.70 -44.60 5.54
C ARG A 277 15.92 -43.32 5.78
N ALA A 278 16.01 -42.81 7.00
CA ALA A 278 15.39 -41.55 7.41
C ALA A 278 16.45 -40.52 7.79
N ALA A 279 16.15 -39.25 7.57
CA ALA A 279 16.88 -38.13 8.17
C ALA A 279 16.02 -37.48 9.25
N LEU A 280 16.65 -37.00 10.32
CA LEU A 280 15.97 -36.23 11.36
C LEU A 280 16.01 -34.74 11.01
N LEU A 281 14.85 -34.09 10.94
CA LEU A 281 14.72 -32.64 10.81
C LEU A 281 14.25 -32.04 12.14
N LEU A 282 14.85 -30.90 12.49
CA LEU A 282 14.50 -30.10 13.66
C LEU A 282 14.24 -28.65 13.21
N PRO A 283 13.10 -28.36 12.55
CA PRO A 283 12.88 -27.07 11.86
C PRO A 283 12.90 -25.85 12.78
N ALA A 284 12.66 -26.05 14.08
CA ALA A 284 12.74 -25.03 15.12
C ALA A 284 13.67 -25.45 16.28
N GLY A 285 14.63 -26.32 16.02
CA GLY A 285 15.50 -26.93 17.04
C GLY A 285 14.78 -27.96 17.92
N GLY A 286 15.49 -28.51 18.92
CA GLY A 286 15.02 -29.64 19.73
C GLY A 286 13.83 -29.36 20.67
N LYS A 287 13.33 -28.12 20.73
CA LYS A 287 12.13 -27.76 21.50
C LYS A 287 10.85 -27.72 20.65
N GLY A 288 10.98 -27.79 19.33
CA GLY A 288 9.85 -27.83 18.40
C GLY A 288 9.58 -29.24 17.86
N PRO A 289 8.76 -29.34 16.81
CA PRO A 289 8.52 -30.60 16.10
C PRO A 289 9.83 -31.24 15.63
N ALA A 290 9.98 -32.54 15.88
CA ALA A 290 11.05 -33.36 15.34
C ALA A 290 10.46 -34.33 14.32
N LEU A 291 11.04 -34.39 13.12
CA LEU A 291 10.49 -35.20 12.03
C LEU A 291 11.52 -36.17 11.48
N LEU A 292 11.15 -37.44 11.34
CA LEU A 292 11.88 -38.35 10.46
C LEU A 292 11.33 -38.22 9.05
N VAL A 293 12.19 -37.88 8.09
CA VAL A 293 11.82 -37.70 6.69
C VAL A 293 12.45 -38.76 5.78
N PHE A 294 11.66 -39.26 4.82
CA PHE A 294 11.99 -40.39 3.94
C PHE A 294 12.25 -39.92 2.50
N ARG A 295 12.23 -40.86 1.54
CA ARG A 295 12.50 -40.59 0.12
C ARG A 295 11.46 -39.64 -0.50
N ASN A 296 10.20 -39.77 -0.13
CA ASN A 296 9.13 -38.93 -0.66
C ASN A 296 9.24 -37.47 -0.23
N TYR A 297 9.82 -37.18 0.94
CA TYR A 297 10.18 -35.80 1.29
C TYR A 297 11.25 -35.21 0.38
N ASP A 298 12.26 -35.99 -0.04
CA ASP A 298 13.26 -35.52 -1.00
C ASP A 298 12.64 -35.26 -2.39
N ALA A 299 11.62 -36.04 -2.79
CA ALA A 299 10.90 -35.79 -4.02
C ALA A 299 10.16 -34.44 -3.97
N ILE A 300 9.50 -34.13 -2.85
CA ILE A 300 8.87 -32.81 -2.64
C ILE A 300 9.93 -31.69 -2.60
N TYR A 301 11.02 -31.89 -1.84
CA TYR A 301 12.13 -30.93 -1.72
C TYR A 301 12.79 -30.62 -3.07
N SER A 302 12.76 -31.55 -4.03
CA SER A 302 13.33 -31.28 -5.36
C SER A 302 12.58 -30.17 -6.11
N TYR A 303 11.29 -29.98 -5.82
CA TYR A 303 10.43 -28.99 -6.46
C TYR A 303 10.89 -27.56 -6.11
N ASN A 304 11.25 -27.33 -4.84
CA ASN A 304 12.00 -26.15 -4.39
C ASN A 304 12.89 -26.54 -3.20
N ALA A 305 14.19 -26.23 -3.33
CA ALA A 305 15.27 -26.70 -2.45
C ALA A 305 15.29 -26.02 -1.06
N ALA A 306 14.14 -25.92 -0.40
CA ALA A 306 13.97 -25.43 0.96
C ALA A 306 13.19 -26.44 1.82
N GLU A 307 13.71 -26.71 3.03
CA GLU A 307 13.05 -27.63 3.97
C GLU A 307 11.69 -27.10 4.44
N SER A 308 11.58 -25.78 4.67
CA SER A 308 10.32 -25.11 5.02
C SER A 308 9.24 -25.32 3.96
N TYR A 309 9.61 -25.17 2.69
CA TYR A 309 8.75 -25.40 1.54
C TYR A 309 8.27 -26.86 1.46
N ALA A 310 9.21 -27.82 1.56
CA ALA A 310 8.85 -29.23 1.49
C ALA A 310 7.94 -29.65 2.66
N LEU A 311 8.21 -29.13 3.85
CA LEU A 311 7.39 -29.35 5.03
C LEU A 311 5.98 -28.76 4.87
N ALA A 312 5.82 -27.60 4.24
CA ALA A 312 4.51 -27.00 4.00
C ALA A 312 3.64 -27.89 3.08
N ILE A 313 4.18 -28.37 1.96
CA ILE A 313 3.47 -29.29 1.06
C ILE A 313 3.15 -30.61 1.77
N ALA A 314 4.12 -31.18 2.47
CA ALA A 314 3.95 -32.43 3.18
C ALA A 314 2.84 -32.35 4.25
N THR A 315 2.87 -31.29 5.06
CA THR A 315 1.86 -31.04 6.09
C THR A 315 0.48 -30.76 5.50
N LEU A 316 0.40 -30.00 4.39
CA LEU A 316 -0.86 -29.77 3.69
C LEU A 316 -1.41 -31.08 3.12
N ALA A 317 -0.57 -31.93 2.52
CA ALA A 317 -0.98 -33.23 2.00
C ALA A 317 -1.57 -34.12 3.10
N ASP A 318 -0.97 -34.16 4.30
CA ASP A 318 -1.52 -34.92 5.42
C ASP A 318 -2.88 -34.37 5.89
N GLN A 319 -3.05 -33.06 5.96
CA GLN A 319 -4.34 -32.46 6.33
C GLN A 319 -5.43 -32.70 5.28
N LEU A 320 -5.05 -32.74 3.99
CA LEU A 320 -5.94 -33.11 2.90
C LEU A 320 -6.37 -34.58 2.97
N ARG A 321 -5.52 -35.47 3.51
CA ARG A 321 -5.87 -36.86 3.84
C ARG A 321 -6.72 -37.01 5.11
N GLY A 322 -7.04 -35.91 5.79
CA GLY A 322 -7.83 -35.89 7.03
C GLY A 322 -7.00 -35.94 8.32
N GLY A 323 -5.66 -35.85 8.22
CA GLY A 323 -4.78 -35.72 9.38
C GLY A 323 -4.91 -34.35 10.06
N THR A 324 -4.40 -34.24 11.28
CA THR A 324 -4.47 -33.01 12.10
C THR A 324 -3.29 -32.06 11.88
N GLY A 325 -2.33 -32.42 11.02
CA GLY A 325 -1.06 -31.67 10.86
C GLY A 325 -0.03 -32.03 11.94
N LEU A 326 0.92 -31.12 12.18
CA LEU A 326 1.94 -31.28 13.23
C LEU A 326 1.28 -31.25 14.62
N ALA A 327 1.61 -32.22 15.47
CA ALA A 327 1.06 -32.36 16.81
C ALA A 327 1.84 -31.54 17.84
N THR A 328 3.17 -31.46 17.73
CA THR A 328 3.99 -30.65 18.64
C THR A 328 3.81 -29.17 18.32
N ALA A 329 3.53 -28.36 19.34
CA ALA A 329 3.48 -26.92 19.18
C ALA A 329 4.86 -26.33 18.82
N TRP A 330 4.86 -25.22 18.10
CA TRP A 330 6.09 -24.46 17.86
C TRP A 330 6.66 -23.91 19.17
N PRO A 331 8.00 -23.80 19.31
CA PRO A 331 8.64 -23.33 20.53
C PRO A 331 8.62 -21.79 20.61
N THR A 332 7.44 -21.19 20.50
CA THR A 332 7.21 -19.74 20.54
C THR A 332 5.89 -19.42 21.24
N ASP A 333 5.84 -18.31 21.96
CA ASP A 333 4.61 -17.74 22.54
C ASP A 333 3.81 -16.91 21.51
N ASP A 334 4.39 -16.66 20.34
CA ASP A 334 3.82 -15.86 19.25
C ASP A 334 3.86 -16.62 17.91
N PRO A 335 3.17 -17.77 17.79
CA PRO A 335 3.11 -18.52 16.53
C PRO A 335 2.42 -17.71 15.43
N GLY A 336 2.68 -18.11 14.18
CA GLY A 336 2.09 -17.48 13.00
C GLY A 336 0.58 -17.63 12.95
N ILE A 337 -0.08 -16.73 12.21
CA ILE A 337 -1.54 -16.71 12.06
C ILE A 337 -1.98 -17.02 10.63
N GLY A 338 -3.05 -17.81 10.50
CA GLY A 338 -3.64 -18.21 9.23
C GLY A 338 -4.42 -17.08 8.55
N ARG A 339 -4.90 -17.29 7.32
CA ARG A 339 -5.58 -16.26 6.51
C ARG A 339 -6.79 -15.62 7.20
N ASP A 340 -7.62 -16.41 7.87
CA ASP A 340 -8.79 -15.91 8.59
C ASP A 340 -8.42 -15.04 9.79
N GLU A 341 -7.41 -15.48 10.55
CA GLU A 341 -6.88 -14.74 11.69
C GLU A 341 -6.20 -13.44 11.25
N ARG A 342 -5.55 -13.44 10.08
CA ARG A 342 -5.01 -12.22 9.45
C ARG A 342 -6.13 -11.23 9.12
N ARG A 343 -7.27 -11.68 8.56
CA ARG A 343 -8.45 -10.82 8.32
C ARG A 343 -9.02 -10.29 9.63
N GLN A 344 -9.06 -11.12 10.67
CA GLN A 344 -9.50 -10.68 11.99
C GLN A 344 -8.59 -9.60 12.56
N LEU A 345 -7.26 -9.78 12.48
CA LEU A 345 -6.28 -8.79 12.88
C LEU A 345 -6.47 -7.48 12.11
N GLN A 346 -6.58 -7.54 10.78
CA GLN A 346 -6.85 -6.38 9.94
C GLN A 346 -8.16 -5.67 10.33
N THR A 347 -9.22 -6.42 10.62
CA THR A 347 -10.50 -5.87 11.10
C THR A 347 -10.33 -5.13 12.43
N LEU A 348 -9.54 -5.70 13.35
CA LEU A 348 -9.22 -5.08 14.65
C LEU A 348 -8.36 -3.81 14.50
N LEU A 349 -7.50 -3.76 13.49
CA LEU A 349 -6.70 -2.58 13.16
C LEU A 349 -7.56 -1.49 12.51
N LEU A 350 -8.42 -1.84 11.56
CA LEU A 350 -9.38 -0.92 10.94
C LEU A 350 -10.32 -0.31 11.99
N ALA A 351 -10.83 -1.13 12.91
CA ALA A 351 -11.65 -0.68 14.03
C ALA A 351 -10.93 0.29 14.99
N ARG A 352 -9.59 0.32 14.95
CA ARG A 352 -8.72 1.24 15.70
C ARG A 352 -8.25 2.44 14.88
N GLY A 353 -8.81 2.64 13.69
CA GLY A 353 -8.55 3.80 12.84
C GLY A 353 -7.32 3.68 11.94
N HIS A 354 -6.72 2.49 11.83
CA HIS A 354 -5.59 2.27 10.91
C HIS A 354 -6.10 2.15 9.47
N ASP A 355 -5.67 3.04 8.58
CA ASP A 355 -5.97 2.97 7.15
C ASP A 355 -5.09 1.92 6.46
N ILE A 356 -5.57 0.69 6.44
CA ILE A 356 -4.87 -0.47 5.83
C ILE A 356 -5.60 -1.00 4.59
N GLY A 357 -6.58 -0.25 4.06
CA GLY A 357 -7.48 -0.73 3.01
C GLY A 357 -8.52 -1.74 3.52
N SER A 358 -8.73 -2.83 2.78
CA SER A 358 -9.67 -3.89 3.16
C SER A 358 -9.02 -5.01 3.97
N ALA A 359 -9.78 -5.67 4.85
CA ALA A 359 -9.35 -6.88 5.53
C ALA A 359 -9.34 -8.10 4.58
N ASP A 360 -8.34 -8.17 3.70
CA ASP A 360 -8.18 -9.18 2.64
C ASP A 360 -7.41 -10.44 3.07
N GLY A 361 -6.79 -10.42 4.26
CA GLY A 361 -5.96 -11.49 4.80
C GLY A 361 -4.51 -11.45 4.30
N MET A 362 -4.14 -10.44 3.51
CA MET A 362 -2.78 -10.21 3.02
C MET A 362 -2.07 -9.21 3.94
N ILE A 363 -1.02 -9.65 4.63
CA ILE A 363 -0.21 -8.72 5.44
C ILE A 363 0.68 -7.91 4.50
N GLY A 364 0.14 -6.82 3.99
CA GLY A 364 0.87 -5.83 3.21
C GLY A 364 1.68 -4.88 4.11
N THR A 365 2.39 -3.95 3.48
CA THR A 365 3.18 -2.93 4.18
C THR A 365 2.32 -2.08 5.11
N ALA A 366 1.10 -1.70 4.69
CA ALA A 366 0.17 -0.94 5.53
C ALA A 366 -0.26 -1.72 6.78
N THR A 367 -0.62 -3.01 6.62
CA THR A 367 -0.98 -3.87 7.75
C THR A 367 0.19 -4.06 8.72
N ARG A 368 1.42 -4.34 8.23
CA ARG A 368 2.61 -4.42 9.10
C ARG A 368 2.83 -3.14 9.88
N ARG A 369 2.62 -1.98 9.24
CA ARG A 369 2.81 -0.71 9.92
C ARG A 369 1.76 -0.44 10.98
N ALA A 370 0.49 -0.75 10.71
CA ALA A 370 -0.58 -0.66 11.70
C ALA A 370 -0.31 -1.56 12.92
N ILE A 371 0.16 -2.78 12.68
CA ILE A 371 0.61 -3.69 13.75
C ILE A 371 1.73 -3.04 14.55
N GLN A 372 2.74 -2.46 13.88
CA GLN A 372 3.85 -1.80 14.55
C GLN A 372 3.40 -0.64 15.45
N VAL A 373 2.44 0.17 14.98
CA VAL A 373 1.85 1.25 15.79
C VAL A 373 1.13 0.69 17.01
N GLU A 374 0.34 -0.38 16.86
CA GLU A 374 -0.29 -1.04 18.01
C GLU A 374 0.71 -1.66 18.98
N GLN A 375 1.76 -2.32 18.50
CA GLN A 375 2.83 -2.86 19.33
C GLN A 375 3.50 -1.75 20.16
N GLN A 376 3.79 -0.59 19.54
CA GLN A 376 4.31 0.60 20.23
C GLN A 376 3.32 1.13 21.27
N ARG A 377 2.04 1.26 20.91
CA ARG A 377 0.96 1.71 21.82
C ARG A 377 0.81 0.77 23.02
N LEU A 378 1.04 -0.53 22.83
CA LEU A 378 1.01 -1.56 23.86
C LEU A 378 2.31 -1.64 24.68
N GLY A 379 3.31 -0.79 24.41
CA GLY A 379 4.57 -0.76 25.15
C GLY A 379 5.48 -1.96 24.88
N TRP A 380 5.35 -2.62 23.72
CA TRP A 380 6.20 -3.75 23.40
C TRP A 380 7.63 -3.28 23.09
N ALA A 381 8.62 -3.98 23.65
CA ALA A 381 10.03 -3.66 23.45
C ALA A 381 10.44 -3.72 21.97
N ASN A 382 9.86 -4.66 21.21
CA ASN A 382 10.06 -4.80 19.79
C ASN A 382 8.73 -4.55 19.06
N ALA A 383 8.70 -3.47 18.28
CA ALA A 383 7.62 -3.18 17.36
C ALA A 383 8.12 -3.46 15.94
N ASP A 384 8.03 -4.71 15.52
CA ASP A 384 8.52 -5.23 14.25
C ASP A 384 7.45 -5.27 13.15
N GLY A 385 6.19 -4.99 13.49
CA GLY A 385 5.06 -5.08 12.56
C GLY A 385 4.66 -6.50 12.20
N ARG A 386 5.17 -7.51 12.91
CA ARG A 386 4.91 -8.92 12.63
C ARG A 386 3.47 -9.30 13.02
N ALA A 387 2.75 -9.90 12.08
CA ALA A 387 1.42 -10.43 12.29
C ALA A 387 1.51 -11.82 12.95
N GLY A 388 1.39 -11.88 14.27
CA GLY A 388 1.42 -13.12 15.06
C GLY A 388 0.25 -13.24 16.03
N GLN A 389 0.12 -14.40 16.67
CA GLN A 389 -0.95 -14.68 17.62
C GLN A 389 -0.94 -13.74 18.83
N ARG A 390 0.22 -13.27 19.26
CA ARG A 390 0.35 -12.37 20.41
C ARG A 390 -0.38 -11.07 20.13
N ILE A 391 -0.15 -10.42 18.97
CA ILE A 391 -0.79 -9.13 18.68
C ILE A 391 -2.28 -9.32 18.43
N LEU A 392 -2.66 -10.38 17.72
CA LEU A 392 -4.07 -10.71 17.51
C LEU A 392 -4.82 -10.85 18.85
N ARG A 393 -4.34 -11.70 19.75
CA ARG A 393 -4.95 -11.90 21.08
C ARG A 393 -4.95 -10.64 21.93
N THR A 394 -3.86 -9.88 21.92
CA THR A 394 -3.81 -8.60 22.66
C THR A 394 -4.86 -7.62 22.15
N LEU A 395 -5.05 -7.50 20.83
CA LEU A 395 -6.05 -6.61 20.25
C LEU A 395 -7.50 -7.14 20.38
N GLN A 396 -7.69 -8.45 20.45
CA GLN A 396 -9.00 -9.04 20.79
C GLN A 396 -9.40 -8.69 22.23
N ASN A 397 -8.45 -8.70 23.16
CA ASN A 397 -8.70 -8.50 24.59
C ASN A 397 -8.59 -7.03 25.06
N ALA A 398 -8.01 -6.15 24.26
CA ALA A 398 -7.86 -4.74 24.62
C ALA A 398 -9.21 -3.99 24.60
N PRO A 399 -9.51 -3.14 25.61
CA PRO A 399 -10.70 -2.29 25.61
C PRO A 399 -10.77 -1.46 24.34
N ARG A 400 -11.95 -1.36 23.71
CA ARG A 400 -12.18 -0.48 22.56
C ARG A 400 -12.24 0.98 23.05
N THR A 401 -11.10 1.66 23.16
CA THR A 401 -11.00 3.04 23.67
C THR A 401 -10.32 4.01 22.71
N ALA A 402 -10.47 3.81 21.40
CA ALA A 402 -10.34 4.90 20.44
C ALA A 402 -11.74 5.33 19.99
N PRO A 403 -12.02 6.63 19.79
CA PRO A 403 -13.25 7.04 19.12
C PRO A 403 -13.26 6.38 17.73
N VAL A 404 -14.25 5.53 17.48
CA VAL A 404 -14.48 4.97 16.15
C VAL A 404 -14.79 6.15 15.24
N PRO A 405 -14.04 6.39 14.15
CA PRO A 405 -14.35 7.44 13.20
C PRO A 405 -15.81 7.28 12.77
N THR A 406 -16.61 8.34 12.88
CA THR A 406 -17.98 8.28 12.40
C THR A 406 -17.92 8.10 10.89
N ARG A 407 -18.43 6.97 10.41
CA ARG A 407 -18.67 6.77 8.99
C ARG A 407 -19.90 7.57 8.62
N PHE A 408 -19.70 8.67 7.91
CA PHE A 408 -20.79 9.50 7.42
C PHE A 408 -21.39 8.85 6.17
N MET A 409 -22.71 8.93 6.06
CA MET A 409 -23.43 8.59 4.84
C MET A 409 -23.69 9.86 4.04
N LEU A 410 -23.88 9.70 2.72
CA LEU A 410 -24.29 10.82 1.88
C LEU A 410 -25.64 11.36 2.38
N PRO A 411 -25.77 12.67 2.68
CA PRO A 411 -27.04 13.25 3.07
C PRO A 411 -28.13 12.98 2.03
N SER A 412 -29.33 12.66 2.47
CA SER A 412 -30.42 12.21 1.58
C SER A 412 -30.83 13.26 0.55
N ASN A 413 -30.65 14.55 0.86
CA ASN A 413 -30.89 15.66 -0.05
C ASN A 413 -29.63 16.17 -0.77
N TYR A 414 -28.47 15.51 -0.64
CA TYR A 414 -27.18 16.04 -1.10
C TYR A 414 -27.17 16.42 -2.58
N SER A 415 -27.61 15.51 -3.45
CA SER A 415 -27.66 15.77 -4.90
C SER A 415 -28.62 16.90 -5.28
N ALA A 416 -29.70 17.08 -4.51
CA ALA A 416 -30.65 18.17 -4.74
C ALA A 416 -30.08 19.54 -4.34
N VAL A 417 -29.27 19.58 -3.28
CA VAL A 417 -28.64 20.83 -2.80
C VAL A 417 -27.32 21.15 -3.50
N GLN A 418 -26.72 20.22 -4.26
CA GLN A 418 -25.50 20.46 -5.05
C GLN A 418 -25.75 21.32 -6.31
N SER A 419 -26.92 21.94 -6.44
CA SER A 419 -27.35 22.65 -7.64
C SER A 419 -26.43 23.83 -7.98
N PRO A 420 -25.98 23.96 -9.25
CA PRO A 420 -25.31 25.17 -9.73
C PRO A 420 -26.27 26.36 -9.87
N ALA A 421 -27.59 26.14 -9.75
CA ALA A 421 -28.60 27.18 -9.85
C ALA A 421 -28.66 28.01 -8.57
N ILE A 422 -27.89 29.09 -8.58
CA ILE A 422 -27.81 30.10 -7.53
C ILE A 422 -29.13 30.87 -7.44
N ARG A 423 -29.72 30.89 -6.24
CA ARG A 423 -30.57 31.98 -5.76
C ARG A 423 -30.31 32.19 -4.26
N SER A 424 -29.16 32.75 -3.91
CA SER A 424 -29.01 33.38 -2.59
C SER A 424 -29.92 34.61 -2.58
N ARG A 425 -31.21 34.43 -2.25
CA ARG A 425 -32.09 35.54 -1.82
C ARG A 425 -31.72 35.88 -0.37
N SER A 426 -30.48 36.34 -0.18
CA SER A 426 -30.04 36.85 1.10
C SER A 426 -30.76 38.17 1.37
N HIS A 427 -31.80 38.14 2.20
CA HIS A 427 -32.41 39.33 2.84
C HIS A 427 -31.46 39.94 3.89
N VAL A 428 -30.17 40.02 3.56
CA VAL A 428 -29.15 40.52 4.47
C VAL A 428 -29.25 42.02 4.50
N GLN A 429 -29.22 42.56 5.71
CA GLN A 429 -29.18 43.99 5.96
C GLN A 429 -28.08 44.61 5.10
N GLN A 430 -28.45 45.55 4.22
CA GLN A 430 -27.50 46.24 3.37
C GLN A 430 -26.56 47.05 4.28
N ILE A 431 -25.36 46.55 4.50
CA ILE A 431 -24.32 47.28 5.22
C ILE A 431 -23.31 47.81 4.21
N GLN A 432 -22.89 49.06 4.38
CA GLN A 432 -21.86 49.66 3.54
C GLN A 432 -20.59 48.79 3.57
N GLY A 433 -20.04 48.48 2.41
CA GLY A 433 -18.85 47.63 2.27
C GLY A 433 -19.13 46.13 2.12
N VAL A 434 -20.39 45.68 2.07
CA VAL A 434 -20.74 44.31 1.66
C VAL A 434 -21.71 44.37 0.49
N ARG A 435 -21.41 43.67 -0.60
CA ARG A 435 -22.31 43.53 -1.75
C ARG A 435 -22.28 42.14 -2.33
N SER A 436 -23.39 41.71 -2.91
CA SER A 436 -23.40 40.54 -3.80
C SER A 436 -22.88 40.94 -5.18
N GLY A 437 -22.10 40.07 -5.81
CA GLY A 437 -21.57 40.30 -7.15
C GLY A 437 -20.85 39.07 -7.66
N GLN A 438 -19.96 39.26 -8.64
CA GLN A 438 -19.10 38.18 -9.11
C GLN A 438 -17.63 38.48 -8.84
N TYR A 439 -16.88 37.44 -8.50
CA TYR A 439 -15.43 37.44 -8.45
C TYR A 439 -14.90 36.38 -9.41
N GLN A 440 -14.18 36.83 -10.45
CA GLN A 440 -13.66 35.97 -11.52
C GLN A 440 -14.72 35.05 -12.16
N GLY A 441 -15.99 35.48 -12.23
CA GLY A 441 -17.09 34.69 -12.80
C GLY A 441 -17.75 33.69 -11.83
N LEU A 442 -17.49 33.81 -10.53
CA LEU A 442 -18.21 33.09 -9.47
C LEU A 442 -19.05 34.08 -8.67
N ASP A 443 -20.31 33.75 -8.39
CA ASP A 443 -21.12 34.58 -7.49
C ASP A 443 -20.52 34.57 -6.09
N ALA A 444 -20.37 35.76 -5.52
CA ALA A 444 -19.65 35.97 -4.28
C ALA A 444 -20.23 37.15 -3.47
N TRP A 445 -20.00 37.09 -2.16
CA TRP A 445 -20.09 38.25 -1.28
C TRP A 445 -18.74 38.97 -1.31
N LEU A 446 -18.77 40.22 -1.78
CA LEU A 446 -17.61 41.08 -1.91
C LEU A 446 -17.60 42.03 -0.72
N VAL A 447 -16.49 42.03 0.02
CA VAL A 447 -16.30 42.78 1.26
C VAL A 447 -15.20 43.80 1.07
N GLU A 448 -15.48 45.05 1.40
CA GLU A 448 -14.56 46.17 1.34
C GLU A 448 -14.54 46.91 2.69
N THR A 449 -13.34 47.06 3.24
CA THR A 449 -13.08 47.79 4.48
C THR A 449 -12.00 48.84 4.25
N GLY A 450 -11.74 49.69 5.25
CA GLY A 450 -10.64 50.66 5.18
C GLY A 450 -9.25 50.01 5.10
N ASP A 451 -9.14 48.74 5.51
CA ASP A 451 -7.88 48.01 5.68
C ASP A 451 -7.69 46.84 4.69
N ALA A 452 -8.74 46.35 4.05
CA ALA A 452 -8.67 45.18 3.16
C ALA A 452 -9.91 45.02 2.29
N SER A 453 -9.79 44.20 1.25
CA SER A 453 -10.92 43.62 0.50
C SER A 453 -10.88 42.10 0.54
N ALA A 454 -12.05 41.46 0.40
CA ALA A 454 -12.17 40.00 0.32
C ALA A 454 -13.34 39.59 -0.58
N ALA A 455 -13.25 38.38 -1.13
CA ALA A 455 -14.35 37.74 -1.84
C ALA A 455 -14.63 36.36 -1.25
N ILE A 456 -15.89 36.09 -0.91
CA ILE A 456 -16.33 34.79 -0.41
C ILE A 456 -17.36 34.23 -1.38
N SER A 457 -17.07 33.07 -1.97
CA SER A 457 -17.95 32.37 -2.90
C SER A 457 -19.26 31.98 -2.24
N VAL A 458 -20.37 32.21 -2.93
CA VAL A 458 -21.66 31.62 -2.57
C VAL A 458 -21.56 30.10 -2.65
N PHE A 459 -20.87 29.56 -3.65
CA PHE A 459 -20.64 28.12 -3.77
C PHE A 459 -19.53 27.66 -2.83
N GLY A 460 -19.84 26.73 -1.92
CA GLY A 460 -18.92 26.17 -0.94
C GLY A 460 -18.59 27.08 0.25
N GLY A 461 -19.13 28.31 0.32
CA GLY A 461 -18.81 29.29 1.36
C GLY A 461 -17.33 29.65 1.39
N GLN A 462 -16.63 29.43 0.28
CA GLN A 462 -15.17 29.41 0.20
C GLN A 462 -14.61 30.83 0.10
N LEU A 463 -13.63 31.17 0.92
CA LEU A 463 -12.85 32.39 0.72
C LEU A 463 -12.08 32.27 -0.59
N LEU A 464 -12.33 33.16 -1.54
CA LEU A 464 -11.66 33.18 -2.85
C LEU A 464 -10.46 34.14 -2.86
N SER A 465 -10.56 35.24 -2.12
CA SER A 465 -9.60 36.36 -2.16
C SER A 465 -9.56 37.07 -0.82
N PHE A 466 -8.37 37.50 -0.39
CA PHE A 466 -8.17 38.44 0.71
C PHE A 466 -6.95 39.32 0.43
N VAL A 467 -7.21 40.61 0.23
CA VAL A 467 -6.22 41.63 -0.14
C VAL A 467 -6.13 42.68 0.98
N PRO A 468 -5.18 42.54 1.92
CA PRO A 468 -4.84 43.61 2.85
C PRO A 468 -4.33 44.84 2.11
N LYS A 469 -4.61 46.03 2.64
CA LYS A 469 -4.18 47.30 2.07
C LYS A 469 -2.65 47.34 1.92
N GLY A 470 -2.20 47.67 0.72
CA GLY A 470 -0.77 47.74 0.39
C GLY A 470 -0.08 46.38 0.26
N GLN A 471 -0.83 45.28 0.20
CA GLN A 471 -0.29 43.93 -0.04
C GLN A 471 -0.97 43.29 -1.26
N PRO A 472 -0.30 42.38 -1.98
CA PRO A 472 -0.96 41.56 -2.99
C PRO A 472 -1.94 40.58 -2.32
N ASP A 473 -2.85 39.98 -3.11
CA ASP A 473 -3.76 38.95 -2.62
C ASP A 473 -3.01 37.83 -1.90
N LEU A 474 -3.53 37.40 -0.76
CA LEU A 474 -2.98 36.27 0.00
C LEU A 474 -3.43 34.94 -0.60
N MET A 475 -4.56 34.91 -1.31
CA MET A 475 -5.14 33.68 -1.82
C MET A 475 -4.76 33.46 -3.28
N TRP A 476 -4.39 32.23 -3.60
CA TRP A 476 -4.24 31.79 -4.99
C TRP A 476 -5.53 31.10 -5.44
N LEU A 477 -6.04 31.49 -6.59
CA LEU A 477 -7.18 30.84 -7.24
C LEU A 477 -6.72 30.28 -8.58
N SER A 478 -7.12 29.04 -8.89
CA SER A 478 -6.70 28.43 -10.16
C SER A 478 -7.25 29.21 -11.36
N PRO A 479 -6.39 29.61 -12.32
CA PRO A 479 -6.84 30.23 -13.56
C PRO A 479 -7.53 29.23 -14.50
N ARG A 480 -7.38 27.92 -14.26
CA ARG A 480 -7.94 26.81 -15.06
C ARG A 480 -9.03 26.05 -14.31
N ARG A 481 -9.71 26.73 -13.38
CA ARG A 481 -10.75 26.12 -12.55
C ARG A 481 -11.80 25.41 -13.42
N ALA A 482 -12.25 24.25 -12.96
CA ALA A 482 -13.34 23.52 -13.58
C ALA A 482 -14.68 24.24 -13.36
N GLU A 483 -15.68 23.88 -14.18
CA GLU A 483 -17.05 24.38 -14.02
C GLU A 483 -17.72 23.78 -12.78
N LEU A 484 -18.63 24.55 -12.18
CA LEU A 484 -19.49 24.09 -11.10
C LEU A 484 -20.39 22.94 -11.61
N PRO A 485 -20.69 21.91 -10.79
CA PRO A 485 -20.52 21.84 -9.34
C PRO A 485 -19.19 21.19 -8.89
N THR A 486 -18.15 21.18 -9.73
CA THR A 486 -16.81 20.73 -9.33
C THR A 486 -16.27 21.63 -8.21
N PRO A 487 -15.59 21.10 -7.18
CA PRO A 487 -14.99 21.92 -6.13
C PRO A 487 -14.06 23.00 -6.70
N ILE A 488 -14.15 24.21 -6.17
CA ILE A 488 -13.31 25.33 -6.61
C ILE A 488 -11.87 25.13 -6.11
N ARG A 489 -10.91 25.04 -7.03
CA ARG A 489 -9.48 24.92 -6.72
C ARG A 489 -8.87 26.28 -6.38
N GLY A 490 -8.30 26.41 -5.18
CA GLY A 490 -7.68 27.64 -4.67
C GLY A 490 -8.45 28.27 -3.51
N GLY A 491 -8.05 29.45 -3.04
CA GLY A 491 -8.70 30.13 -1.92
C GLY A 491 -8.56 29.36 -0.60
N SER A 492 -9.63 29.30 0.19
CA SER A 492 -9.75 28.46 1.39
C SER A 492 -11.03 27.63 1.36
N PRO A 493 -11.03 26.47 0.67
CA PRO A 493 -12.16 25.55 0.66
C PRO A 493 -12.44 24.99 2.06
N VAL A 494 -13.72 24.83 2.38
CA VAL A 494 -14.20 24.26 3.66
C VAL A 494 -14.36 22.75 3.54
N CYS A 495 -13.47 21.98 4.17
CA CYS A 495 -13.54 20.51 4.20
C CYS A 495 -14.28 20.04 5.47
N TRP A 496 -15.48 19.47 5.33
CA TRP A 496 -16.32 19.10 6.48
C TRP A 496 -17.45 18.11 6.11
N PRO A 497 -17.78 17.09 6.94
CA PRO A 497 -17.31 16.84 8.31
C PRO A 497 -16.09 15.89 8.40
N TYR A 498 -15.38 15.72 7.29
CA TYR A 498 -14.12 14.99 7.24
C TYR A 498 -13.15 15.63 6.23
N PHE A 499 -11.85 15.49 6.51
CA PHE A 499 -10.77 15.90 5.62
C PHE A 499 -10.29 14.70 4.77
N GLY A 500 -10.05 14.92 3.47
CA GLY A 500 -9.70 13.85 2.54
C GLY A 500 -10.80 12.78 2.46
N ARG A 501 -10.47 11.52 2.72
CA ARG A 501 -11.45 10.43 2.90
C ARG A 501 -11.29 9.74 4.26
N GLN A 502 -10.76 10.45 5.26
CA GLN A 502 -10.39 9.84 6.52
C GLN A 502 -11.58 9.15 7.22
N GLY A 503 -11.49 7.84 7.40
CA GLY A 503 -12.55 7.02 7.99
C GLY A 503 -13.77 6.79 7.10
N GLN A 504 -13.71 7.15 5.81
CA GLN A 504 -14.83 7.09 4.87
C GLN A 504 -14.57 6.14 3.71
N GLY A 505 -15.64 5.57 3.14
CA GLY A 505 -15.56 4.77 1.92
C GLY A 505 -15.61 5.61 0.63
N ASN A 506 -15.65 4.93 -0.51
CA ASN A 506 -15.79 5.57 -1.83
C ASN A 506 -17.22 6.06 -2.14
N ASP A 507 -18.18 5.71 -1.27
CA ASP A 507 -19.60 6.06 -1.33
C ASP A 507 -19.91 7.53 -0.98
N VAL A 508 -18.92 8.29 -0.50
CA VAL A 508 -19.04 9.72 -0.20
C VAL A 508 -17.95 10.54 -0.92
N PRO A 509 -18.15 11.84 -1.19
CA PRO A 509 -17.14 12.69 -1.81
C PRO A 509 -15.89 12.86 -0.94
N ALA A 510 -14.73 13.13 -1.54
CA ALA A 510 -13.56 13.55 -0.76
C ALA A 510 -13.73 14.98 -0.21
N HIS A 511 -13.20 15.21 0.99
CA HIS A 511 -13.23 16.44 1.78
C HIS A 511 -14.63 16.89 2.21
N GLY A 512 -15.51 15.93 2.45
CA GLY A 512 -16.82 16.22 3.00
C GLY A 512 -17.80 16.78 1.98
N PHE A 513 -18.90 17.29 2.51
CA PHE A 513 -20.11 17.58 1.73
C PHE A 513 -20.21 19.06 1.33
N VAL A 514 -19.70 19.98 2.16
CA VAL A 514 -20.14 21.38 2.13
C VAL A 514 -19.43 22.26 1.09
N ARG A 515 -18.29 21.84 0.52
CA ARG A 515 -17.54 22.64 -0.47
C ARG A 515 -18.16 22.65 -1.87
N THR A 516 -19.22 21.89 -2.09
CA THR A 516 -19.92 21.78 -3.39
C THR A 516 -21.41 22.13 -3.30
N VAL A 517 -21.84 22.76 -2.21
CA VAL A 517 -23.23 23.24 -2.05
C VAL A 517 -23.23 24.77 -1.94
N PRO A 518 -24.29 25.48 -2.35
CA PRO A 518 -24.40 26.92 -2.13
C PRO A 518 -24.55 27.21 -0.64
N TRP A 519 -23.92 28.26 -0.14
CA TRP A 519 -24.04 28.74 1.23
C TRP A 519 -24.93 29.99 1.28
N GLU A 520 -25.45 30.28 2.46
CA GLU A 520 -26.25 31.46 2.72
C GLU A 520 -25.50 32.41 3.65
N LEU A 521 -25.55 33.71 3.32
CA LEU A 521 -25.16 34.78 4.24
C LEU A 521 -26.33 35.03 5.20
N GLN A 522 -26.14 34.67 6.46
CA GLN A 522 -27.16 34.81 7.50
C GLN A 522 -27.11 36.19 8.17
N GLN A 523 -25.91 36.74 8.36
CA GLN A 523 -25.70 38.03 9.01
C GLN A 523 -24.45 38.70 8.48
N ALA A 524 -24.49 40.01 8.37
CA ALA A 524 -23.32 40.85 8.13
C ALA A 524 -23.34 42.02 9.12
N ARG A 525 -22.21 42.31 9.77
CA ARG A 525 -22.09 43.43 10.71
C ARG A 525 -20.75 44.14 10.57
N ARG A 526 -20.79 45.47 10.65
CA ARG A 526 -19.59 46.29 10.85
C ARG A 526 -19.29 46.36 12.35
N LEU A 527 -18.03 46.19 12.71
CA LEU A 527 -17.55 46.27 14.09
C LEU A 527 -16.93 47.64 14.36
N ASP A 528 -16.74 47.97 15.65
CA ASP A 528 -16.25 49.28 16.10
C ASP A 528 -14.85 49.62 15.55
N ASP A 529 -14.03 48.60 15.27
CA ASP A 529 -12.70 48.76 14.67
C ASP A 529 -12.72 48.91 13.14
N GLY A 530 -13.92 49.04 12.55
CA GLY A 530 -14.11 49.19 11.11
C GLY A 530 -14.04 47.88 10.31
N SER A 531 -13.72 46.75 10.94
CA SER A 531 -13.79 45.43 10.30
C SER A 531 -15.24 45.01 10.05
N ILE A 532 -15.43 44.08 9.11
CA ILE A 532 -16.73 43.52 8.77
C ILE A 532 -16.72 42.04 9.09
N GLU A 533 -17.71 41.57 9.85
CA GLU A 533 -17.91 40.15 10.12
C GLU A 533 -19.16 39.63 9.41
N LEU A 534 -19.00 38.53 8.68
CA LEU A 534 -20.05 37.77 8.03
C LEU A 534 -20.29 36.47 8.79
N THR A 535 -21.56 36.07 8.92
CA THR A 535 -21.96 34.74 9.39
C THR A 535 -22.61 33.98 8.24
N LEU A 536 -22.05 32.83 7.90
CA LEU A 536 -22.44 31.99 6.77
C LEU A 536 -22.85 30.60 7.26
N ALA A 537 -23.75 29.93 6.54
CA ALA A 537 -24.05 28.52 6.77
C ALA A 537 -24.36 27.80 5.44
N PRO A 538 -24.02 26.51 5.31
CA PRO A 538 -24.55 25.67 4.25
C PRO A 538 -26.05 25.38 4.48
N PRO A 539 -26.78 24.89 3.45
CA PRO A 539 -28.11 24.35 3.62
C PRO A 539 -28.11 23.20 4.63
N VAL A 540 -29.28 22.95 5.23
CA VAL A 540 -29.47 21.77 6.07
C VAL A 540 -29.26 20.51 5.23
N LEU A 541 -28.30 19.68 5.63
CA LEU A 541 -28.03 18.38 5.04
C LEU A 541 -28.88 17.33 5.77
N GLN A 542 -29.91 16.80 5.10
CA GLN A 542 -30.84 15.85 5.69
C GLN A 542 -30.12 14.55 6.06
N SER A 543 -30.50 13.96 7.20
CA SER A 543 -29.87 12.75 7.76
C SER A 543 -28.43 12.94 8.25
N LEU A 544 -27.94 14.18 8.33
CA LEU A 544 -26.69 14.52 9.00
C LEU A 544 -27.00 15.28 10.29
N ASP A 545 -26.76 14.64 11.43
CA ASP A 545 -27.02 15.20 12.77
C ASP A 545 -25.93 16.17 13.25
N LEU A 546 -25.31 16.88 12.31
CA LEU A 546 -24.32 17.91 12.57
C LEU A 546 -24.76 19.22 11.90
N ARG A 547 -24.53 20.33 12.59
CA ARG A 547 -24.76 21.68 12.04
C ARG A 547 -23.42 22.40 11.90
N LEU A 548 -23.26 23.10 10.79
CA LEU A 548 -22.10 23.92 10.49
C LEU A 548 -22.49 25.39 10.38
N ARG A 549 -21.67 26.25 10.96
CA ARG A 549 -21.69 27.70 10.74
C ARG A 549 -20.25 28.18 10.57
N MET A 550 -20.05 29.19 9.72
CA MET A 550 -18.76 29.87 9.61
C MET A 550 -18.91 31.35 9.88
N THR A 551 -18.00 31.94 10.67
CA THR A 551 -17.83 33.39 10.70
C THR A 551 -16.56 33.81 9.96
N VAL A 552 -16.64 34.91 9.21
CA VAL A 552 -15.52 35.49 8.46
C VAL A 552 -15.43 36.96 8.81
N ARG A 553 -14.37 37.36 9.53
CA ARG A 553 -14.07 38.75 9.85
C ARG A 553 -12.98 39.27 8.93
N VAL A 554 -13.28 40.32 8.18
CA VAL A 554 -12.40 41.00 7.23
C VAL A 554 -12.01 42.36 7.82
N GLY A 555 -10.72 42.57 8.05
CA GLY A 555 -10.13 43.85 8.42
C GLY A 555 -8.64 43.83 8.13
N ARG A 556 -7.83 44.50 8.96
CA ARG A 556 -6.35 44.41 8.87
C ARG A 556 -5.81 42.98 8.97
N GLN A 557 -6.56 42.08 9.61
CA GLN A 557 -6.36 40.64 9.56
C GLN A 557 -7.67 39.98 9.10
N LEU A 558 -7.58 38.79 8.51
CA LEU A 558 -8.73 37.95 8.24
C LEU A 558 -8.85 36.89 9.33
N THR A 559 -10.01 36.74 9.95
CA THR A 559 -10.30 35.62 10.85
C THR A 559 -11.44 34.78 10.29
N GLN A 560 -11.24 33.46 10.16
CA GLN A 560 -12.30 32.51 9.84
C GLN A 560 -12.50 31.56 11.02
N ARG A 561 -13.75 31.31 11.42
CA ARG A 561 -14.11 30.36 12.48
C ARG A 561 -15.14 29.39 11.96
N LEU A 562 -14.81 28.11 11.92
CA LEU A 562 -15.69 27.01 11.54
C LEU A 562 -16.25 26.39 12.82
N ILE A 563 -17.55 26.50 13.02
CA ILE A 563 -18.26 26.10 14.23
C ILE A 563 -19.11 24.87 13.88
N THR A 564 -18.77 23.73 14.46
CA THR A 564 -19.53 22.48 14.31
C THR A 564 -20.28 22.18 15.59
N GLU A 565 -21.57 21.88 15.48
CA GLU A 565 -22.43 21.47 16.58
C GLU A 565 -22.98 20.06 16.28
N ASN A 566 -22.97 19.18 17.29
CA ASN A 566 -23.68 17.91 17.23
C ASN A 566 -25.10 18.11 17.74
N VAL A 567 -26.07 18.06 16.83
CA VAL A 567 -27.49 18.24 17.12
C VAL A 567 -28.24 16.92 17.25
N GLY A 568 -27.53 15.79 17.12
CA GLY A 568 -28.08 14.45 17.24
C GLY A 568 -28.07 13.91 18.67
N SER A 569 -28.52 12.66 18.79
CA SER A 569 -28.57 11.91 20.05
C SER A 569 -27.36 10.99 20.27
N SER A 570 -26.38 10.98 19.37
CA SER A 570 -25.19 10.12 19.47
C SER A 570 -23.90 10.91 19.24
N PRO A 571 -22.77 10.54 19.88
CA PRO A 571 -21.50 11.18 19.63
C PRO A 571 -21.08 11.08 18.15
N ALA A 572 -20.42 12.11 17.64
CA ALA A 572 -19.89 12.16 16.28
C ALA A 572 -18.40 12.54 16.30
N SER A 573 -17.59 11.75 15.60
CA SER A 573 -16.16 12.00 15.43
C SER A 573 -15.88 12.58 14.04
N ILE A 574 -15.31 13.79 14.01
CA ILE A 574 -15.07 14.57 12.80
C ILE A 574 -13.58 14.82 12.57
N THR A 575 -13.23 15.01 11.31
CA THR A 575 -12.02 15.73 10.86
C THR A 575 -12.46 16.90 9.99
N GLN A 576 -11.62 17.90 9.80
CA GLN A 576 -12.03 19.08 9.04
C GLN A 576 -10.82 19.93 8.69
N ALA A 577 -10.96 20.79 7.69
CA ALA A 577 -9.91 21.74 7.34
C ALA A 577 -10.46 23.00 6.68
N LEU A 578 -9.76 24.11 6.92
CA LEU A 578 -9.71 25.27 6.02
C LEU A 578 -8.50 25.07 5.10
N HIS A 579 -8.76 24.62 3.87
CA HIS A 579 -7.76 24.04 2.97
C HIS A 579 -7.02 25.13 2.17
N ASN A 580 -6.33 26.05 2.85
CA ASN A 580 -5.82 27.29 2.26
C ASN A 580 -4.81 27.07 1.12
N TYR A 581 -4.93 27.84 0.05
CA TYR A 581 -3.96 27.98 -1.04
C TYR A 581 -3.37 29.39 -0.98
N PHE A 582 -2.21 29.53 -0.32
CA PHE A 582 -1.55 30.83 -0.21
C PHE A 582 -0.81 31.16 -1.50
N ARG A 583 -1.11 32.31 -2.09
CA ARG A 583 -0.38 32.83 -3.25
C ARG A 583 1.05 33.15 -2.86
N VAL A 584 2.00 32.63 -3.62
CA VAL A 584 3.42 32.93 -3.47
C VAL A 584 4.03 33.35 -4.80
N GLY A 585 5.17 34.02 -4.78
CA GLY A 585 5.88 34.39 -6.01
C GLY A 585 6.61 33.20 -6.65
N ASP A 586 7.08 32.25 -5.84
CA ASP A 586 7.60 30.95 -6.28
C ASP A 586 7.60 29.96 -5.10
N ALA A 587 6.81 28.89 -5.17
CA ALA A 587 6.70 27.86 -4.14
C ALA A 587 8.03 27.15 -3.83
N SER A 588 8.97 27.14 -4.78
CA SER A 588 10.31 26.59 -4.55
C SER A 588 11.23 27.53 -3.76
N ALA A 589 10.86 28.81 -3.61
CA ALA A 589 11.65 29.83 -2.94
C ALA A 589 11.15 30.17 -1.52
N VAL A 590 9.96 29.72 -1.13
CA VAL A 590 9.39 30.05 0.18
C VAL A 590 9.91 29.15 1.31
N ASP A 591 9.73 29.64 2.54
CA ASP A 591 9.98 28.93 3.79
C ASP A 591 8.78 29.09 4.72
N VAL A 592 8.48 28.05 5.51
CA VAL A 592 7.42 28.09 6.52
C VAL A 592 8.01 27.80 7.90
N ASP A 593 8.01 28.81 8.77
CA ASP A 593 8.46 28.70 10.15
C ASP A 593 7.33 28.22 11.07
N GLY A 594 7.69 27.82 12.30
CA GLY A 594 6.76 27.32 13.31
C GLY A 594 6.57 25.80 13.31
N VAL A 595 7.22 25.10 12.37
CA VAL A 595 7.18 23.64 12.23
C VAL A 595 8.48 22.93 12.63
N ASP A 596 9.55 23.67 12.92
CA ASP A 596 10.83 23.09 13.34
C ASP A 596 10.67 22.25 14.61
N GLY A 597 11.26 21.06 14.58
CA GLY A 597 11.21 20.09 15.68
C GLY A 597 9.85 19.40 15.90
N LEU A 598 8.83 19.68 15.09
CA LEU A 598 7.55 18.95 15.13
C LEU A 598 7.67 17.61 14.40
N ASP A 599 6.89 16.63 14.88
CA ASP A 599 6.72 15.35 14.20
C ASP A 599 5.65 15.47 13.10
N TYR A 600 5.90 14.89 11.94
CA TYR A 600 4.98 14.88 10.81
C TYR A 600 4.87 13.50 10.17
N LEU A 601 3.71 13.23 9.57
CA LEU A 601 3.45 12.07 8.75
C LEU A 601 3.52 12.47 7.27
N ASP A 602 4.31 11.76 6.47
CA ASP A 602 4.48 12.04 5.04
C ASP A 602 3.67 11.08 4.18
N LYS A 603 2.80 11.59 3.31
CA LYS A 603 1.99 10.75 2.43
C LYS A 603 2.81 10.00 1.40
N PHE A 604 3.94 10.54 0.94
CA PHE A 604 4.80 9.84 -0.02
C PHE A 604 5.52 8.64 0.62
N GLU A 605 5.61 8.63 1.94
CA GLU A 605 6.00 7.46 2.74
C GLU A 605 4.77 6.64 3.18
N ASN A 606 3.58 6.88 2.61
CA ASN A 606 2.29 6.30 3.03
C ASN A 606 2.00 6.51 4.52
N TYR A 607 2.39 7.67 5.06
CA TYR A 607 2.33 8.01 6.48
C TYR A 607 3.06 7.01 7.37
N ALA A 608 4.01 6.23 6.81
CA ALA A 608 4.60 5.09 7.49
C ALA A 608 5.28 5.55 8.76
N THR A 609 6.34 6.35 8.69
CA THR A 609 7.12 6.70 9.88
C THR A 609 6.93 8.17 10.23
N PRO A 610 6.55 8.53 11.48
CA PRO A 610 6.66 9.90 11.95
C PRO A 610 8.09 10.40 11.77
N ARG A 611 8.25 11.51 11.09
CA ARG A 611 9.52 12.17 10.86
C ARG A 611 9.57 13.44 11.67
N ARG A 612 10.74 13.79 12.16
CA ARG A 612 10.95 15.07 12.84
C ARG A 612 11.43 16.10 11.84
N GLN A 613 10.74 17.23 11.76
CA GLN A 613 11.15 18.35 10.92
C GLN A 613 12.43 18.99 11.45
N GLN A 614 13.32 19.35 10.53
CA GLN A 614 14.54 20.08 10.82
C GLN A 614 14.48 21.42 10.07
N GLY A 615 14.48 22.52 10.80
CA GLY A 615 14.32 23.88 10.26
C GLY A 615 12.91 24.15 9.71
N ALA A 616 12.81 25.19 8.88
CA ALA A 616 11.57 25.56 8.22
C ALA A 616 11.12 24.47 7.22
N TRP A 617 9.81 24.38 6.98
CA TRP A 617 9.31 23.59 5.85
C TRP A 617 9.63 24.32 4.54
N THR A 618 10.03 23.57 3.52
CA THR A 618 10.37 24.06 2.19
C THR A 618 10.30 22.93 1.17
N LEU A 619 10.02 23.25 -0.10
CA LEU A 619 10.11 22.29 -1.21
C LEU A 619 11.56 21.99 -1.62
N ARG A 620 12.54 22.64 -0.99
CA ARG A 620 13.98 22.37 -1.17
C ARG A 620 14.49 21.26 -0.23
N ASP A 621 13.62 20.62 0.54
CA ASP A 621 14.00 19.48 1.39
C ASP A 621 14.60 18.38 0.50
N PRO A 622 15.88 18.00 0.69
CA PRO A 622 16.55 17.04 -0.17
C PRO A 622 15.92 15.64 -0.13
N ARG A 623 15.07 15.36 0.87
CA ARG A 623 14.33 14.09 0.96
C ARG A 623 13.12 14.04 0.04
N ASP A 624 12.45 15.17 -0.14
CA ASP A 624 11.25 15.30 -0.99
C ASP A 624 11.37 16.50 -1.93
N PRO A 625 12.37 16.52 -2.83
CA PRO A 625 12.66 17.70 -3.63
C PRO A 625 11.48 18.02 -4.55
N GLY A 626 10.96 19.23 -4.42
CA GLY A 626 9.96 19.80 -5.32
C GLY A 626 8.51 19.40 -5.08
N ARG A 627 8.18 18.69 -3.99
CA ARG A 627 6.80 18.33 -3.61
C ARG A 627 6.64 18.15 -2.11
N SER A 628 5.41 18.20 -1.60
CA SER A 628 5.15 17.90 -0.19
C SER A 628 3.70 17.50 0.06
N ASP A 629 3.48 16.56 0.97
CA ASP A 629 2.15 16.22 1.51
C ASP A 629 2.34 15.71 2.95
N ARG A 630 2.48 16.66 3.89
CA ARG A 630 2.88 16.41 5.28
C ARG A 630 1.78 16.81 6.24
N ILE A 631 1.45 15.91 7.17
CA ILE A 631 0.57 16.19 8.31
C ILE A 631 1.44 16.34 9.55
N TYR A 632 1.67 17.58 9.99
CA TYR A 632 2.33 17.86 11.26
C TYR A 632 1.38 17.53 12.40
N THR A 633 1.89 16.76 13.36
CA THR A 633 1.20 16.38 14.59
C THR A 633 1.70 17.23 15.75
N GLN A 634 0.87 17.44 16.77
CA GLN A 634 1.20 18.30 17.91
C GLN A 634 1.55 19.75 17.49
N ALA A 635 0.88 20.22 16.44
CA ALA A 635 1.12 21.52 15.86
C ALA A 635 0.73 22.64 16.85
N LYS A 636 1.52 23.72 16.88
CA LYS A 636 1.48 24.75 17.94
C LYS A 636 0.58 25.95 17.62
N GLY A 637 0.03 26.01 16.41
CA GLY A 637 -0.96 27.00 16.02
C GLY A 637 -0.43 28.38 15.64
N HIS A 638 0.88 28.54 15.41
CA HIS A 638 1.45 29.76 14.81
C HIS A 638 2.54 29.42 13.80
N TYR A 639 2.35 29.87 12.56
CA TYR A 639 3.24 29.62 11.43
C TYR A 639 3.48 30.91 10.66
N VAL A 640 4.66 31.04 10.06
CA VAL A 640 5.03 32.21 9.26
C VAL A 640 5.53 31.73 7.90
N LEU A 641 4.77 32.05 6.84
CA LEU A 641 5.18 31.81 5.45
C LEU A 641 5.99 33.02 4.98
N ARG A 642 7.28 32.82 4.70
CA ARG A 642 8.19 33.83 4.17
C ARG A 642 8.31 33.70 2.66
N ASP A 643 7.96 34.77 1.95
CA ASP A 643 8.00 34.84 0.49
C ASP A 643 9.02 35.90 0.05
N PRO A 644 10.24 35.48 -0.35
CA PRO A 644 11.28 36.41 -0.79
C PRO A 644 10.97 37.05 -2.15
N VAL A 645 10.15 36.42 -2.99
CA VAL A 645 9.82 36.90 -4.34
C VAL A 645 8.80 38.03 -4.27
N LEU A 646 7.73 37.84 -3.49
CA LEU A 646 6.74 38.90 -3.23
C LEU A 646 7.16 39.87 -2.11
N LYS A 647 8.34 39.66 -1.50
CA LYS A 647 8.90 40.49 -0.42
C LYS A 647 7.91 40.70 0.74
N ARG A 648 7.30 39.59 1.19
CA ARG A 648 6.31 39.59 2.26
C ARG A 648 6.44 38.38 3.17
N ARG A 649 5.84 38.48 4.35
CA ARG A 649 5.54 37.33 5.20
C ARG A 649 4.04 37.26 5.46
N ILE A 650 3.52 36.06 5.59
CA ILE A 650 2.13 35.79 5.97
C ILE A 650 2.16 35.08 7.32
N ASP A 651 1.58 35.73 8.33
CA ASP A 651 1.38 35.16 9.68
C ASP A 651 0.06 34.40 9.70
N ILE A 652 0.12 33.12 10.09
CA ILE A 652 -1.00 32.18 10.15
C ILE A 652 -1.12 31.72 11.61
N ARG A 653 -2.24 32.02 12.25
CA ARG A 653 -2.57 31.51 13.59
C ARG A 653 -3.77 30.58 13.51
N THR A 654 -3.73 29.44 14.19
CA THR A 654 -4.82 28.46 14.19
C THR A 654 -5.14 28.00 15.59
N GLU A 655 -6.42 27.85 15.92
CA GLU A 655 -6.89 27.30 17.19
C GLU A 655 -7.96 26.23 16.94
N GLY A 656 -8.16 25.35 17.92
CA GLY A 656 -9.06 24.21 17.77
C GLY A 656 -8.50 23.08 16.91
N SER A 657 -7.21 23.12 16.57
CA SER A 657 -6.47 22.01 15.96
C SER A 657 -5.13 21.78 16.62
N ARG A 658 -4.67 20.53 16.55
CA ARG A 658 -3.32 20.09 16.91
C ARG A 658 -2.57 19.53 15.71
N SER A 659 -3.07 19.81 14.50
CA SER A 659 -2.42 19.47 13.24
C SER A 659 -2.33 20.68 12.30
N LEU A 660 -1.32 20.64 11.43
CA LEU A 660 -1.14 21.50 10.26
C LEU A 660 -0.85 20.58 9.07
N VAL A 661 -1.53 20.80 7.95
CA VAL A 661 -1.19 20.13 6.69
C VAL A 661 -0.40 21.09 5.82
N ALA A 662 0.78 20.68 5.38
CA ALA A 662 1.60 21.40 4.42
C ALA A 662 1.68 20.62 3.11
N TRP A 663 1.21 21.22 2.03
CA TRP A 663 1.07 20.52 0.75
C TRP A 663 1.46 21.38 -0.45
N ASN A 664 2.13 20.74 -1.41
CA ASN A 664 2.27 21.21 -2.77
C ASN A 664 2.46 19.98 -3.69
N PRO A 665 1.73 19.87 -4.81
CA PRO A 665 1.80 18.69 -5.67
C PRO A 665 3.15 18.51 -6.36
N GLY A 666 3.91 19.59 -6.55
CA GLY A 666 5.10 19.60 -7.39
C GLY A 666 4.78 19.44 -8.88
N ALA A 667 5.81 19.62 -9.72
CA ALA A 667 5.66 19.63 -11.17
C ALA A 667 5.01 18.36 -11.74
N GLU A 668 5.46 17.18 -11.29
CA GLU A 668 5.04 15.90 -11.87
C GLU A 668 3.55 15.57 -11.60
N ALA A 669 3.08 15.81 -10.37
CA ALA A 669 1.68 15.57 -10.04
C ALA A 669 0.79 16.69 -10.63
N ALA A 670 1.25 17.94 -10.61
CA ALA A 670 0.51 19.06 -11.18
C ALA A 670 0.29 18.94 -12.69
N ALA A 671 1.24 18.35 -13.43
CA ALA A 671 1.08 18.05 -14.86
C ALA A 671 -0.12 17.12 -15.16
N LYS A 672 -0.55 16.31 -14.18
CA LYS A 672 -1.70 15.40 -14.26
C LYS A 672 -3.00 16.06 -13.75
N MET A 673 -2.92 17.27 -13.19
CA MET A 673 -4.06 18.03 -12.65
C MET A 673 -4.51 19.09 -13.66
N ALA A 674 -5.65 18.85 -14.30
CA ALA A 674 -6.20 19.74 -15.33
C ALA A 674 -6.43 21.18 -14.81
N ASP A 675 -6.76 21.32 -13.53
CA ASP A 675 -7.05 22.58 -12.84
C ASP A 675 -5.83 23.20 -12.14
N VAL A 676 -4.60 22.72 -12.36
CA VAL A 676 -3.38 23.32 -11.80
C VAL A 676 -2.32 23.55 -12.88
N GLY A 677 -1.87 22.50 -13.57
CA GLY A 677 -0.79 22.59 -14.57
C GLY A 677 0.47 23.29 -14.01
N GLU A 678 1.00 24.27 -14.73
CA GLU A 678 2.17 25.07 -14.31
C GLU A 678 1.92 25.94 -13.05
N GLY A 679 0.66 26.12 -12.64
CA GLY A 679 0.29 26.95 -11.49
C GLY A 679 0.76 26.42 -10.13
N TRP A 680 1.34 25.21 -10.05
CA TRP A 680 1.85 24.65 -8.80
C TRP A 680 2.95 25.50 -8.14
N ARG A 681 3.65 26.35 -8.92
CA ARG A 681 4.65 27.29 -8.40
C ARG A 681 4.04 28.52 -7.74
N ASP A 682 2.79 28.83 -8.02
CA ASP A 682 2.17 30.08 -7.60
C ASP A 682 1.49 29.98 -6.23
N TYR A 683 1.52 28.79 -5.60
CA TYR A 683 0.90 28.59 -4.29
C TYR A 683 1.61 27.56 -3.40
N VAL A 684 1.36 27.66 -2.10
CA VAL A 684 1.58 26.56 -1.14
C VAL A 684 0.33 26.39 -0.30
N CYS A 685 0.02 25.15 0.06
CA CYS A 685 -1.09 24.86 0.96
C CYS A 685 -0.60 24.75 2.40
N LEU A 686 -1.22 25.53 3.29
CA LEU A 686 -1.01 25.49 4.74
C LEU A 686 -2.37 25.53 5.41
N GLU A 687 -2.79 24.39 5.96
CA GLU A 687 -4.18 24.16 6.30
C GLU A 687 -4.40 24.19 7.81
N ALA A 688 -5.33 25.02 8.27
CA ALA A 688 -5.86 24.87 9.61
C ALA A 688 -6.74 23.60 9.59
N ALA A 689 -6.32 22.52 10.25
CA ALA A 689 -6.97 21.22 10.08
C ALA A 689 -6.96 20.39 11.35
N ASN A 690 -8.05 19.66 11.59
CA ASN A 690 -8.08 18.45 12.42
C ASN A 690 -7.90 17.27 11.45
N ALA A 691 -6.69 16.71 11.37
CA ALA A 691 -6.33 15.68 10.38
C ALA A 691 -5.40 14.60 10.98
N GLY A 692 -5.41 13.41 10.37
CA GLY A 692 -4.61 12.28 10.84
C GLY A 692 -5.00 11.91 12.29
N PRO A 693 -4.06 11.92 13.26
CA PRO A 693 -4.39 11.58 14.64
C PRO A 693 -5.24 12.64 15.37
N ASP A 694 -5.41 13.85 14.82
CA ASP A 694 -6.22 14.90 15.44
C ASP A 694 -7.69 14.79 15.05
N VAL A 695 -8.40 13.82 15.64
CA VAL A 695 -9.85 13.60 15.46
C VAL A 695 -10.62 14.24 16.61
N VAL A 696 -11.66 15.02 16.29
CA VAL A 696 -12.52 15.68 17.28
C VAL A 696 -13.76 14.84 17.51
N THR A 697 -14.05 14.49 18.77
CA THR A 697 -15.29 13.79 19.13
C THR A 697 -16.24 14.73 19.85
N LEU A 698 -17.41 14.92 19.26
CA LEU A 698 -18.49 15.77 19.77
C LEU A 698 -19.54 14.89 20.45
N PRO A 699 -19.76 15.01 21.77
CA PRO A 699 -20.93 14.39 22.40
C PRO A 699 -22.23 15.03 21.87
N PRO A 700 -23.41 14.41 22.10
CA PRO A 700 -24.71 15.05 21.84
C PRO A 700 -24.78 16.46 22.47
N GLY A 701 -25.17 17.47 21.69
CA GLY A 701 -25.19 18.87 22.12
C GLY A 701 -23.82 19.54 22.22
N GLY A 702 -22.73 18.81 21.98
CA GLY A 702 -21.36 19.33 21.99
C GLY A 702 -21.04 20.16 20.76
N SER A 703 -20.05 21.05 20.90
CA SER A 703 -19.58 21.91 19.82
C SER A 703 -18.06 21.97 19.75
N HIS A 704 -17.52 22.21 18.56
CA HIS A 704 -16.09 22.47 18.34
C HIS A 704 -15.90 23.63 17.38
N VAL A 705 -14.86 24.43 17.61
CA VAL A 705 -14.50 25.57 16.77
C VAL A 705 -13.09 25.39 16.25
N LEU A 706 -12.94 25.27 14.93
CA LEU A 706 -11.66 25.41 14.24
C LEU A 706 -11.52 26.86 13.78
N SER A 707 -10.47 27.56 14.20
CA SER A 707 -10.24 28.95 13.81
C SER A 707 -8.93 29.13 13.07
N GLN A 708 -8.90 30.10 12.16
CA GLN A 708 -7.66 30.65 11.62
C GLN A 708 -7.69 32.17 11.59
N THR A 709 -6.53 32.79 11.79
CA THR A 709 -6.30 34.23 11.60
C THR A 709 -5.09 34.45 10.71
N LEU A 710 -5.27 35.26 9.66
CA LEU A 710 -4.30 35.50 8.60
C LEU A 710 -3.96 36.99 8.52
N SER A 711 -2.68 37.30 8.40
CA SER A 711 -2.22 38.67 8.17
C SER A 711 -0.94 38.68 7.34
N ALA A 712 -0.67 39.78 6.65
CA ALA A 712 0.55 39.94 5.86
C ALA A 712 1.28 41.23 6.22
N ALA A 713 2.61 41.19 6.13
CA ALA A 713 3.48 42.35 6.30
C ALA A 713 4.64 42.31 5.30
N PRO A 714 5.20 43.47 4.91
CA PRO A 714 6.44 43.52 4.14
C PRO A 714 7.56 42.75 4.85
N TRP A 715 8.35 42.01 4.07
CA TRP A 715 9.50 41.27 4.58
C TRP A 715 10.57 41.19 3.50
N THR A 716 11.82 41.44 3.87
CA THR A 716 12.97 41.25 2.98
C THR A 716 13.94 40.31 3.68
N PRO A 717 14.53 39.33 2.97
CA PRO A 717 15.56 38.48 3.54
C PRO A 717 16.70 39.35 4.08
N VAL A 718 17.13 39.08 5.31
CA VAL A 718 18.38 39.67 5.81
C VAL A 718 19.50 38.93 5.09
N THR A 719 20.20 39.60 4.17
CA THR A 719 21.45 39.10 3.61
C THR A 719 22.43 38.88 4.77
N ARG A 720 22.74 37.62 5.08
CA ARG A 720 23.89 37.26 5.91
C ARG A 720 25.07 36.97 5.02
#